data_AF-A0A938LT97-F1
#
_entry.id   AF-A0A938LT97-F1
#
_cell.length_a   1.000
_cell.length_b   1.000
_cell.length_c   1.000
_cell.angle_alpha   90.00
_cell.angle_beta   90.00
_cell.angle_gamma   90.00
#
_symmetry.space_group_name_H-M   'P 1'
#
loop_
_entity.id
_entity.type
_entity.pdbx_description
1 polymer ?
#
loop_
_entity_poly.entity_id
_entity_poly.type
_entity_poly.pdbx_seq_one_letter_code
_entity_poly.pdbx_strand_id
1 'polypeptide(L)'
;MAKPYNAKGLTRVEVVVLVLVGIIVLSLAPVVLRRARVNSNRTACAANLAALGKAMLVYANDYGGEFPRAGSRVTTWGEVSQWDAPDRRRAFGLAADGGGGRATISSCFYLLVKHIGVPTKHFVCPGDRGTTEFKLSEIPGLRAGFTLADAWDFGPWSHRHCSYAYHIPFGLFALKTTDEPGMAVAADHNPWIRGPDRDPKPLAGFRPDLPPFKGTPQQARAGNSVSHREEGQNVLFADGHVAFQERSYCGLDGDNIYLVSNSLQQGSPLGSVPIPPMAVPANRRDSVLVHDPPEFSPVSYLAGRVPEALQVDSRNLQQTAVVATLDCPLPEHKNAIWCSTFQIAWDRFKKDLIGEPLQLLGAEELAGRLNHAEYPAGDIEAKSYYATAGFVKRGIIEQIQKDMARRFPSEPVPVFGREYRALPDVVVAYAYLNVDVGFQDPYYANLGTFNFADSAGARTGVTAFCAQTSVQDGSYARVREQVEVLHYDYGQSPEAVQFAVDLCKHTQPYQVILARVPRGRTLGEAAQALQSKIAEFKSDEDYEILRKLRPIDTLIVPDVLFKLTHHFSELLGKYFGNEQWQSHFIFEALQKIDFSLSRTGVVVKSEARLSAAAGRSAPQLAQPRRLHFDRPFLICVRKREPNATPFFLMWVDNAELMQQYGTGEGR
;
A
#
# COMPACT_ATOMS: atom_id res chain seq x y z
N MET A 1 62.73 -41.75 62.99
CA MET A 1 61.70 -42.71 62.51
C MET A 1 60.41 -41.94 62.24
N ALA A 2 59.82 -42.04 61.06
CA ALA A 2 58.49 -41.47 60.79
C ALA A 2 57.40 -42.42 61.28
N LYS A 3 56.32 -41.91 61.88
CA LYS A 3 55.12 -42.72 62.15
C LYS A 3 54.40 -43.01 60.82
N PRO A 4 54.06 -44.26 60.50
CA PRO A 4 53.18 -44.52 59.36
C PRO A 4 51.79 -43.93 59.66
N TYR A 5 51.24 -43.18 58.70
CA TYR A 5 49.83 -42.78 58.76
C TYR A 5 48.97 -44.03 58.53
N ASN A 6 48.26 -44.48 59.56
CA ASN A 6 47.22 -45.49 59.40
C ASN A 6 46.09 -44.89 58.55
N ALA A 7 46.11 -45.19 57.25
CA ALA A 7 44.99 -44.94 56.37
C ALA A 7 43.79 -45.77 56.86
N LYS A 8 42.83 -45.12 57.52
CA LYS A 8 41.53 -45.74 57.80
C LYS A 8 40.88 -46.07 56.46
N GLY A 9 40.77 -47.36 56.13
CA GLY A 9 40.01 -47.79 54.96
C GLY A 9 38.55 -47.35 55.11
N LEU A 10 37.92 -46.97 54.00
CA LEU A 10 36.54 -46.46 54.02
C LEU A 10 35.60 -47.50 54.63
N THR A 11 34.78 -47.04 55.57
CA THR A 11 33.68 -47.82 56.11
C THR A 11 32.60 -48.05 55.05
N ARG A 12 31.79 -49.09 55.23
CA ARG A 12 30.66 -49.39 54.33
C ARG A 12 29.69 -48.20 54.18
N VAL A 13 29.56 -47.38 55.22
CA VAL A 13 28.71 -46.17 55.21
C VAL A 13 29.32 -45.09 54.31
N GLU A 14 30.62 -44.80 54.46
CA GLU A 14 31.31 -43.78 53.64
C GLU A 14 31.30 -44.15 52.14
N VAL A 15 31.47 -45.43 51.80
CA VAL A 15 31.34 -45.90 50.41
C VAL A 15 29.93 -45.67 49.86
N VAL A 16 28.88 -46.00 50.62
CA VAL A 16 27.49 -45.78 50.19
C VAL A 16 27.17 -44.28 50.05
N VAL A 17 27.64 -43.44 50.98
CA VAL A 17 27.47 -41.98 50.90
C VAL A 17 28.16 -41.41 49.65
N LEU A 18 29.40 -41.83 49.35
CA LEU A 18 30.11 -41.38 48.14
C LEU A 18 29.42 -41.81 46.85
N VAL A 19 28.88 -43.03 46.78
CA VAL A 19 28.12 -43.50 45.61
C VAL A 19 26.83 -42.68 45.44
N LEU A 20 26.08 -42.42 46.51
CA LEU A 20 24.86 -41.61 46.46
C LEU A 20 25.16 -40.15 46.05
N VAL A 21 26.20 -39.53 46.62
CA VAL A 21 26.63 -38.18 46.23
C VAL A 21 27.10 -38.17 44.77
N GLY A 22 27.82 -39.20 44.32
CA GLY A 22 28.23 -39.35 42.91
C GLY A 22 27.04 -39.42 41.96
N ILE A 23 26.00 -40.20 42.28
CA ILE A 23 24.75 -40.30 41.50
C ILE A 23 23.99 -38.96 41.49
N ILE A 24 23.95 -38.23 42.61
CA ILE A 24 23.34 -36.89 42.69
C ILE A 24 24.10 -35.88 41.81
N VAL A 25 25.43 -35.85 41.88
CA VAL A 25 26.25 -34.96 41.04
C VAL A 25 26.10 -35.30 39.55
N LEU A 26 26.14 -36.59 39.19
CA LEU A 26 26.01 -37.05 37.80
C LEU A 26 24.60 -36.83 37.22
N SER A 27 23.54 -36.88 38.04
CA SER A 27 22.17 -36.60 37.59
C SER A 27 21.87 -35.09 37.51
N LEU A 28 22.51 -34.26 38.32
CA LEU A 28 22.41 -32.80 38.23
C LEU A 28 23.28 -32.20 37.11
N ALA A 29 24.42 -32.81 36.77
CA ALA A 29 25.34 -32.28 35.76
C ALA A 29 24.69 -32.00 34.38
N PRO A 30 23.86 -32.90 33.80
CA PRO A 30 23.10 -32.61 32.57
C PRO A 30 22.20 -31.37 32.69
N VAL A 31 21.58 -31.14 33.84
CA VAL A 31 20.70 -29.98 34.09
C VAL A 31 21.52 -28.68 34.15
N VAL A 32 22.64 -28.70 34.88
CA VAL A 32 23.57 -27.56 34.99
C VAL A 32 24.15 -27.21 33.62
N LEU A 33 24.68 -28.18 32.88
CA LEU A 33 25.23 -27.99 31.53
C LEU A 33 24.16 -27.48 30.55
N ARG A 34 22.93 -28.02 30.61
CA ARG A 34 21.79 -27.58 29.77
C ARG A 34 21.32 -26.16 30.10
N ARG A 35 21.54 -25.66 31.32
CA ARG A 35 21.29 -24.26 31.72
C ARG A 35 22.45 -23.35 31.31
N ALA A 36 23.69 -23.77 31.54
CA ALA A 36 24.89 -23.01 31.16
C ALA A 36 24.92 -22.72 29.65
N ARG A 37 24.58 -23.72 28.81
CA ARG A 37 24.48 -23.57 27.35
C ARG A 37 23.38 -22.60 26.92
N VAL A 38 22.25 -22.51 27.64
CA VAL A 38 21.19 -21.52 27.34
C VAL A 38 21.68 -20.10 27.64
N ASN A 39 22.31 -19.90 28.79
CA ASN A 39 22.87 -18.59 29.15
C ASN A 39 23.93 -18.17 28.12
N SER A 40 24.85 -19.07 27.75
CA SER A 40 25.85 -18.82 26.70
C SER A 40 25.21 -18.46 25.35
N ASN A 41 24.15 -19.16 24.94
CA ASN A 41 23.41 -18.86 23.71
C ASN A 41 22.74 -17.47 23.77
N ARG A 42 22.18 -17.08 24.91
CA ARG A 42 21.59 -15.73 25.11
C ARG A 42 22.64 -14.64 25.02
N THR A 43 23.78 -14.80 25.70
CA THR A 43 24.88 -13.82 25.65
C THR A 43 25.46 -13.68 24.25
N ALA A 44 25.63 -14.78 23.50
CA ALA A 44 26.06 -14.73 22.11
C ALA A 44 25.02 -14.05 21.20
N CYS A 45 23.74 -14.34 21.38
CA CYS A 45 22.65 -13.69 20.65
C CYS A 45 22.58 -12.17 20.92
N ALA A 46 22.70 -11.75 22.18
CA ALA A 46 22.74 -10.34 22.56
C ALA A 46 23.96 -9.62 21.97
N ALA A 47 25.14 -10.25 21.99
CA ALA A 47 26.35 -9.70 21.37
C ALA A 47 26.23 -9.55 19.85
N ASN A 48 25.61 -10.52 19.18
CA ASN A 48 25.28 -10.46 17.75
C ASN A 48 24.32 -9.29 17.45
N LEU A 49 23.18 -9.19 18.15
CA LEU A 49 22.24 -8.06 17.98
C LEU A 49 22.88 -6.71 18.27
N ALA A 50 23.80 -6.63 19.25
CA ALA A 50 24.52 -5.39 19.56
C ALA A 50 25.57 -5.02 18.49
N ALA A 51 26.10 -6.00 17.74
CA ALA A 51 26.92 -5.75 16.56
C ALA A 51 26.06 -5.31 15.36
N LEU A 52 24.89 -5.94 15.16
CA LEU A 52 23.92 -5.56 14.13
C LEU A 52 23.39 -4.14 14.36
N GLY A 53 23.01 -3.78 15.59
CA GLY A 53 22.53 -2.44 15.94
C GLY A 53 23.57 -1.34 15.67
N LYS A 54 24.85 -1.60 15.97
CA LYS A 54 25.94 -0.67 15.62
C LYS A 54 26.09 -0.52 14.11
N ALA A 55 26.04 -1.62 13.35
CA ALA A 55 26.08 -1.56 11.89
C ALA A 55 24.84 -0.86 11.30
N MET A 56 23.66 -1.02 11.90
CA MET A 56 22.42 -0.32 11.55
C MET A 56 22.52 1.19 11.77
N LEU A 57 23.17 1.66 12.84
CA LEU A 57 23.40 3.08 13.08
C LEU A 57 24.44 3.68 12.12
N VAL A 58 25.51 2.94 11.79
CA VAL A 58 26.48 3.33 10.75
C VAL A 58 25.79 3.42 9.38
N TYR A 59 24.95 2.44 9.03
CA TYR A 59 24.12 2.51 7.82
C TYR A 59 23.18 3.73 7.85
N ALA A 60 22.43 3.95 8.94
CA ALA A 60 21.46 5.04 9.00
C ALA A 60 22.12 6.43 8.88
N ASN A 61 23.35 6.61 9.35
CA ASN A 61 24.14 7.84 9.13
C ASN A 61 24.28 8.15 7.63
N ASP A 62 24.64 7.16 6.82
CA ASP A 62 24.91 7.32 5.38
C ASP A 62 23.62 7.37 4.54
N TYR A 63 22.50 6.86 5.08
CA TYR A 63 21.21 6.75 4.41
C TYR A 63 20.13 7.67 5.03
N GLY A 64 20.51 8.82 5.58
CA GLY A 64 19.60 9.91 5.94
C GLY A 64 18.71 9.64 7.17
N GLY A 65 19.23 8.88 8.13
CA GLY A 65 18.53 8.46 9.35
C GLY A 65 17.56 7.30 9.15
N GLU A 66 17.45 6.73 7.95
CA GLU A 66 16.59 5.57 7.68
C GLU A 66 17.35 4.26 7.94
N PHE A 67 16.77 3.38 8.76
CA PHE A 67 17.33 2.05 9.02
C PHE A 67 17.32 1.16 7.75
N PRO A 68 18.13 0.08 7.68
CA PRO A 68 18.26 -0.73 6.47
C PRO A 68 16.94 -1.16 5.82
N ARG A 69 16.78 -0.79 4.54
CA ARG A 69 15.61 -1.12 3.73
C ARG A 69 16.02 -1.47 2.29
N ALA A 70 15.77 -2.72 1.90
CA ALA A 70 15.97 -3.22 0.55
C ALA A 70 14.83 -2.79 -0.41
N GLY A 71 15.02 -2.98 -1.71
CA GLY A 71 14.09 -2.46 -2.74
C GLY A 71 14.15 -0.94 -2.92
N SER A 72 13.00 -0.28 -3.02
CA SER A 72 12.81 1.18 -3.12
C SER A 72 11.84 1.70 -2.04
N ARG A 73 11.54 3.02 -2.03
CA ARG A 73 10.60 3.62 -1.05
C ARG A 73 9.16 3.06 -1.14
N VAL A 74 8.79 2.45 -2.27
CA VAL A 74 7.48 1.82 -2.51
C VAL A 74 7.53 0.30 -2.66
N THR A 75 8.71 -0.33 -2.52
CA THR A 75 8.81 -1.79 -2.43
C THR A 75 8.09 -2.31 -1.20
N THR A 76 7.35 -3.40 -1.39
CA THR A 76 6.65 -4.16 -0.35
C THR A 76 7.51 -5.31 0.18
N TRP A 77 7.10 -5.86 1.32
CA TRP A 77 7.66 -7.12 1.80
C TRP A 77 7.34 -8.26 0.81
N GLY A 78 8.28 -9.15 0.54
CA GLY A 78 8.07 -10.30 -0.34
C GLY A 78 9.36 -10.91 -0.89
N GLU A 79 9.23 -12.04 -1.58
CA GLU A 79 10.37 -12.73 -2.20
C GLU A 79 11.11 -11.84 -3.20
N VAL A 80 12.42 -11.71 -3.02
CA VAL A 80 13.33 -11.08 -3.99
C VAL A 80 13.21 -11.77 -5.35
N SER A 81 13.28 -11.01 -6.45
CA SER A 81 13.17 -11.57 -7.79
C SER A 81 14.40 -12.38 -8.19
N GLN A 82 15.60 -11.94 -7.78
CA GLN A 82 16.85 -12.68 -8.00
C GLN A 82 17.95 -12.21 -7.02
N TRP A 83 18.28 -13.04 -6.02
CA TRP A 83 19.24 -12.68 -4.96
C TRP A 83 20.68 -12.43 -5.44
N ASP A 84 21.10 -13.02 -6.57
CA ASP A 84 22.45 -12.92 -7.15
C ASP A 84 22.55 -11.95 -8.36
N ALA A 85 21.49 -11.17 -8.58
CA ALA A 85 21.37 -10.30 -9.74
C ALA A 85 22.49 -9.24 -9.86
N PRO A 86 22.89 -8.85 -11.09
CA PRO A 86 23.94 -7.85 -11.31
C PRO A 86 23.57 -6.43 -10.86
N ASP A 87 22.28 -6.14 -10.64
CA ASP A 87 21.81 -4.81 -10.26
C ASP A 87 20.59 -4.84 -9.32
N ARG A 88 20.45 -3.79 -8.50
CA ARG A 88 19.38 -3.59 -7.50
C ARG A 88 17.98 -3.73 -8.10
N ARG A 89 17.80 -3.31 -9.35
CA ARG A 89 16.50 -3.29 -10.01
C ARG A 89 16.07 -4.70 -10.39
N ARG A 90 16.96 -5.51 -10.97
CA ARG A 90 16.70 -6.94 -11.19
C ARG A 90 16.52 -7.70 -9.88
N ALA A 91 17.33 -7.39 -8.85
CA ALA A 91 17.30 -8.09 -7.58
C ALA A 91 15.92 -8.05 -6.91
N PHE A 92 15.31 -6.86 -6.86
CA PHE A 92 14.04 -6.61 -6.17
C PHE A 92 12.85 -6.48 -7.13
N GLY A 93 13.02 -6.71 -8.43
CA GLY A 93 11.94 -6.61 -9.42
C GLY A 93 11.40 -5.19 -9.63
N LEU A 94 12.26 -4.17 -9.55
CA LEU A 94 11.86 -2.77 -9.68
C LEU A 94 11.48 -2.42 -11.12
N ALA A 95 10.44 -1.59 -11.28
CA ALA A 95 10.12 -0.93 -12.53
C ALA A 95 11.22 0.07 -12.94
N ALA A 96 11.15 0.59 -14.17
CA ALA A 96 12.20 1.47 -14.73
C ALA A 96 12.28 2.86 -14.05
N ASP A 97 11.20 3.27 -13.40
CA ASP A 97 11.04 4.44 -12.53
C ASP A 97 11.45 4.17 -11.06
N GLY A 98 11.85 2.93 -10.74
CA GLY A 98 12.10 2.49 -9.35
C GLY A 98 10.84 2.11 -8.56
N GLY A 99 9.67 2.10 -9.21
CA GLY A 99 8.40 1.71 -8.62
C GLY A 99 8.30 0.21 -8.32
N GLY A 100 7.38 -0.13 -7.39
CA GLY A 100 7.04 -1.51 -7.03
C GLY A 100 8.21 -2.33 -6.49
N GLY A 101 8.27 -3.59 -6.95
CA GLY A 101 9.22 -4.59 -6.48
C GLY A 101 8.91 -5.16 -5.09
N ARG A 102 9.67 -6.19 -4.72
CA ARG A 102 9.55 -6.96 -3.48
C ARG A 102 10.91 -7.15 -2.81
N ALA A 103 10.96 -7.10 -1.48
CA ALA A 103 12.17 -7.37 -0.72
C ALA A 103 11.88 -8.12 0.60
N THR A 104 12.79 -9.01 0.99
CA THR A 104 12.73 -9.80 2.23
C THR A 104 13.31 -9.01 3.41
N ILE A 105 12.92 -9.35 4.65
CA ILE A 105 13.59 -8.87 5.87
C ILE A 105 15.07 -9.26 5.87
N SER A 106 15.36 -10.47 5.39
CA SER A 106 16.69 -11.00 5.17
C SER A 106 17.51 -10.11 4.22
N SER A 107 16.93 -9.61 3.12
CA SER A 107 17.63 -8.68 2.23
C SER A 107 17.88 -7.30 2.86
N CYS A 108 16.98 -6.82 3.73
CA CYS A 108 17.20 -5.60 4.52
C CYS A 108 18.39 -5.77 5.48
N PHE A 109 18.50 -6.91 6.17
CA PHE A 109 19.68 -7.28 6.95
C PHE A 109 20.94 -7.46 6.07
N TYR A 110 20.79 -8.00 4.86
CA TYR A 110 21.91 -8.23 3.92
C TYR A 110 22.60 -6.94 3.48
N LEU A 111 21.91 -5.79 3.51
CA LEU A 111 22.54 -4.49 3.28
C LEU A 111 23.71 -4.21 4.25
N LEU A 112 23.66 -4.76 5.48
CA LEU A 112 24.77 -4.66 6.43
C LEU A 112 25.96 -5.55 6.05
N VAL A 113 25.72 -6.70 5.40
CA VAL A 113 26.79 -7.52 4.79
C VAL A 113 27.38 -6.76 3.60
N LYS A 114 26.53 -6.26 2.69
CA LYS A 114 26.90 -5.67 1.40
C LYS A 114 27.59 -4.31 1.51
N HIS A 115 27.16 -3.45 2.44
CA HIS A 115 27.64 -2.07 2.56
C HIS A 115 28.51 -1.82 3.80
N ILE A 116 28.30 -2.54 4.90
CA ILE A 116 29.03 -2.35 6.17
C ILE A 116 30.05 -3.49 6.43
N GLY A 117 30.01 -4.58 5.64
CA GLY A 117 30.94 -5.71 5.76
C GLY A 117 30.69 -6.64 6.95
N VAL A 118 29.46 -6.67 7.49
CA VAL A 118 29.12 -7.51 8.66
C VAL A 118 29.24 -9.01 8.32
N PRO A 119 29.99 -9.80 9.11
CA PRO A 119 30.10 -11.25 8.91
C PRO A 119 28.77 -12.00 9.01
N THR A 120 28.52 -12.96 8.11
CA THR A 120 27.24 -13.69 8.02
C THR A 120 26.89 -14.48 9.29
N LYS A 121 27.87 -15.00 10.04
CA LYS A 121 27.67 -15.57 11.40
C LYS A 121 26.97 -14.65 12.40
N HIS A 122 27.04 -13.32 12.26
CA HIS A 122 26.38 -12.42 13.21
C HIS A 122 24.86 -12.38 13.07
N PHE A 123 24.31 -12.93 11.97
CA PHE A 123 22.86 -13.02 11.76
C PHE A 123 22.25 -14.31 12.32
N VAL A 124 23.05 -15.19 12.94
CA VAL A 124 22.61 -16.48 13.49
C VAL A 124 22.60 -16.46 15.02
N CYS A 125 21.47 -16.78 15.63
CA CYS A 125 21.32 -16.96 17.07
C CYS A 125 21.63 -18.42 17.44
N PRO A 126 22.62 -18.73 18.30
CA PRO A 126 22.95 -20.12 18.65
C PRO A 126 21.84 -20.91 19.38
N GLY A 127 20.74 -20.26 19.77
CA GLY A 127 19.54 -20.89 20.33
C GLY A 127 18.42 -21.17 19.31
N ASP A 128 18.41 -20.46 18.18
CA ASP A 128 17.44 -20.61 17.11
C ASP A 128 17.78 -21.87 16.29
N ARG A 129 16.78 -22.73 16.04
CA ARG A 129 16.97 -24.01 15.36
C ARG A 129 16.65 -23.91 13.88
N GLY A 130 17.38 -24.68 13.07
CA GLY A 130 17.28 -24.68 11.61
C GLY A 130 18.06 -23.57 10.91
N THR A 131 18.38 -22.48 11.60
CA THR A 131 19.12 -21.34 11.04
C THR A 131 20.62 -21.61 11.02
N THR A 132 21.29 -21.22 9.93
CA THR A 132 22.69 -21.56 9.63
C THR A 132 23.45 -20.38 9.02
N GLU A 133 24.78 -20.32 9.19
CA GLU A 133 25.59 -19.26 8.58
C GLU A 133 25.59 -19.38 7.05
N PHE A 134 25.15 -18.33 6.35
CA PHE A 134 25.25 -18.25 4.89
C PHE A 134 26.71 -18.23 4.42
N LYS A 135 27.06 -19.16 3.53
CA LYS A 135 28.38 -19.28 2.93
C LYS A 135 28.25 -19.56 1.43
N LEU A 136 28.95 -18.77 0.61
CA LEU A 136 28.94 -18.92 -0.86
C LEU A 136 29.52 -20.28 -1.32
N SER A 137 30.39 -20.90 -0.53
CA SER A 137 30.92 -22.25 -0.77
C SER A 137 29.87 -23.37 -0.71
N GLU A 138 28.69 -23.08 -0.16
CA GLU A 138 27.59 -24.04 -0.02
C GLU A 138 26.51 -23.84 -1.11
N ILE A 139 26.70 -22.87 -2.02
CA ILE A 139 25.75 -22.55 -3.10
C ILE A 139 26.27 -23.08 -4.45
N PRO A 140 25.57 -24.02 -5.11
CA PRO A 140 25.97 -24.53 -6.42
C PRO A 140 25.71 -23.52 -7.54
N GLY A 141 26.54 -23.54 -8.59
CA GLY A 141 26.29 -22.81 -9.83
C GLY A 141 26.61 -21.32 -9.84
N LEU A 142 27.25 -20.77 -8.80
CA LEU A 142 27.67 -19.36 -8.77
C LEU A 142 28.63 -19.01 -9.92
N ARG A 143 28.50 -17.79 -10.45
CA ARG A 143 29.44 -17.25 -11.44
C ARG A 143 30.85 -17.13 -10.85
N ALA A 144 31.86 -17.34 -11.68
CA ALA A 144 33.26 -17.14 -11.29
C ALA A 144 33.48 -15.72 -10.76
N GLY A 145 34.18 -15.59 -9.62
CA GLY A 145 34.44 -14.31 -8.96
C GLY A 145 33.26 -13.70 -8.19
N PHE A 146 32.16 -14.42 -7.96
CA PHE A 146 31.06 -13.93 -7.12
C PHE A 146 31.48 -13.80 -5.64
N THR A 147 31.14 -12.67 -5.01
CA THR A 147 31.47 -12.34 -3.62
C THR A 147 30.22 -11.96 -2.82
N LEU A 148 30.36 -11.81 -1.49
CA LEU A 148 29.26 -11.31 -0.65
C LEU A 148 28.87 -9.86 -0.98
N ALA A 149 29.74 -9.09 -1.65
CA ALA A 149 29.43 -7.75 -2.12
C ALA A 149 28.56 -7.75 -3.39
N ASP A 150 28.50 -8.85 -4.14
CA ASP A 150 27.66 -8.98 -5.33
C ASP A 150 26.18 -9.22 -4.98
N ALA A 151 25.91 -10.08 -4.00
CA ALA A 151 24.58 -10.55 -3.60
C ALA A 151 23.65 -9.47 -2.98
N TRP A 152 22.35 -9.74 -2.96
CA TRP A 152 21.29 -8.85 -2.44
C TRP A 152 20.44 -9.47 -1.32
N ASP A 153 20.57 -10.77 -1.08
CA ASP A 153 19.98 -11.50 0.04
C ASP A 153 20.87 -12.71 0.39
N PHE A 154 20.60 -13.39 1.51
CA PHE A 154 21.33 -14.57 2.00
C PHE A 154 21.05 -15.85 1.17
N GLY A 155 21.23 -15.80 -0.15
CA GLY A 155 21.04 -16.94 -1.04
C GLY A 155 19.58 -17.24 -1.40
N PRO A 156 19.32 -18.36 -2.09
CA PRO A 156 17.98 -18.76 -2.55
C PRO A 156 17.06 -19.26 -1.42
N TRP A 157 17.58 -19.45 -0.21
CA TRP A 157 16.83 -19.89 0.97
C TRP A 157 17.09 -18.97 2.17
N SER A 158 17.07 -17.65 1.94
CA SER A 158 17.51 -16.63 2.90
C SER A 158 16.84 -16.70 4.28
N HIS A 159 15.58 -17.16 4.35
CA HIS A 159 14.88 -17.47 5.60
C HIS A 159 15.66 -18.42 6.55
N ARG A 160 16.58 -19.26 6.02
CA ARG A 160 17.42 -20.19 6.80
C ARG A 160 18.72 -19.58 7.32
N HIS A 161 18.95 -18.30 7.06
CA HIS A 161 20.25 -17.66 7.23
C HIS A 161 20.23 -16.37 8.08
N CYS A 162 19.05 -15.93 8.50
CA CYS A 162 18.86 -14.94 9.56
C CYS A 162 18.04 -15.56 10.71
N SER A 163 18.37 -15.23 11.96
CA SER A 163 17.67 -15.67 13.18
C SER A 163 16.78 -14.59 13.79
N TYR A 164 16.71 -13.42 13.15
CA TYR A 164 16.21 -12.20 13.75
C TYR A 164 14.96 -11.71 13.05
N ALA A 165 13.95 -11.36 13.85
CA ALA A 165 12.85 -10.54 13.40
C ALA A 165 13.28 -9.06 13.42
N TYR A 166 12.75 -8.28 12.50
CA TYR A 166 13.05 -6.87 12.28
C TYR A 166 11.76 -6.08 12.15
N HIS A 167 11.71 -4.89 12.74
CA HIS A 167 10.58 -3.99 12.60
C HIS A 167 10.34 -3.75 11.11
N ILE A 168 9.13 -4.00 10.62
CA ILE A 168 8.89 -3.98 9.18
C ILE A 168 9.31 -2.62 8.57
N PRO A 169 10.24 -2.58 7.61
CA PRO A 169 10.77 -1.34 7.03
C PRO A 169 9.94 -0.85 5.83
N PHE A 170 8.80 -1.47 5.58
CA PHE A 170 7.93 -1.23 4.44
C PHE A 170 6.60 -0.61 4.93
N GLY A 171 6.15 0.47 4.30
CA GLY A 171 4.93 1.19 4.68
C GLY A 171 5.19 2.54 5.39
N LEU A 172 4.14 3.06 6.03
CA LEU A 172 4.08 4.43 6.57
C LEU A 172 4.92 4.65 7.85
N PHE A 173 5.14 3.59 8.62
CA PHE A 173 5.78 3.63 9.94
C PHE A 173 7.15 2.94 9.96
N ALA A 174 7.89 2.98 8.86
CA ALA A 174 9.26 2.47 8.80
C ALA A 174 10.20 3.31 9.68
N LEU A 175 10.92 2.66 10.61
CA LEU A 175 11.71 3.33 11.64
C LEU A 175 12.86 4.20 11.10
N LYS A 176 13.16 5.24 11.88
CA LYS A 176 14.31 6.14 11.74
C LYS A 176 15.05 6.30 13.06
N THR A 177 16.30 6.77 13.00
CA THR A 177 17.10 7.14 14.19
C THR A 177 16.58 8.36 14.95
N THR A 178 15.48 8.95 14.50
CA THR A 178 14.77 10.08 15.14
C THR A 178 13.48 9.66 15.84
N ASP A 179 13.08 8.39 15.74
CA ASP A 179 11.90 7.88 16.43
C ASP A 179 12.21 7.58 17.91
N GLU A 180 11.17 7.26 18.68
CA GLU A 180 11.24 7.06 20.13
C GLU A 180 12.31 6.00 20.53
N PRO A 181 13.27 6.33 21.42
CA PRO A 181 14.38 5.45 21.80
C PRO A 181 13.99 4.02 22.21
N GLY A 182 12.80 3.86 22.81
CA GLY A 182 12.25 2.57 23.26
C GLY A 182 11.48 1.78 22.20
N MET A 183 11.46 2.19 20.92
CA MET A 183 10.96 1.33 19.84
C MET A 183 11.88 0.12 19.66
N ALA A 184 11.29 -1.07 19.53
CA ALA A 184 12.05 -2.26 19.18
C ALA A 184 12.41 -2.23 17.68
N VAL A 185 13.70 -2.40 17.36
CA VAL A 185 14.21 -2.43 15.99
C VAL A 185 14.33 -3.88 15.51
N ALA A 186 14.92 -4.76 16.32
CA ALA A 186 15.11 -6.18 15.97
C ALA A 186 15.08 -7.06 17.23
N ALA A 187 14.77 -8.34 17.08
CA ALA A 187 14.74 -9.31 18.18
C ALA A 187 14.98 -10.73 17.68
N ASP A 188 15.11 -11.71 18.59
CA ASP A 188 14.95 -13.13 18.24
C ASP A 188 13.66 -13.34 17.40
N HIS A 189 13.65 -14.33 16.52
CA HIS A 189 12.54 -14.66 15.63
C HIS A 189 11.12 -14.60 16.26
N ASN A 190 10.17 -14.02 15.51
CA ASN A 190 8.76 -13.89 15.87
C ASN A 190 8.10 -15.28 16.08
N PRO A 191 7.41 -15.55 17.21
CA PRO A 191 6.83 -16.86 17.51
C PRO A 191 5.59 -17.24 16.68
N TRP A 192 4.98 -16.28 15.97
CA TRP A 192 3.75 -16.46 15.19
C TRP A 192 3.96 -16.52 13.67
N ILE A 193 5.20 -16.42 13.20
CA ILE A 193 5.58 -16.68 11.80
C ILE A 193 6.39 -17.97 11.72
N ARG A 194 6.22 -18.73 10.62
CA ARG A 194 6.91 -20.00 10.38
C ARG A 194 8.42 -19.80 10.24
N GLY A 195 9.21 -20.58 10.97
CA GLY A 195 10.68 -20.53 10.91
C GLY A 195 11.29 -21.72 10.16
N PRO A 196 12.63 -21.79 10.05
CA PRO A 196 13.33 -22.83 9.27
C PRO A 196 13.11 -24.28 9.75
N ASP A 197 12.91 -24.47 11.06
CA ASP A 197 12.73 -25.78 11.73
C ASP A 197 11.55 -25.72 12.73
N ARG A 198 10.48 -24.97 12.39
CA ARG A 198 9.25 -24.87 13.21
C ARG A 198 8.05 -24.31 12.46
N ASP A 199 6.87 -24.75 12.88
CA ASP A 199 5.59 -24.13 12.55
C ASP A 199 5.24 -22.99 13.54
N PRO A 200 4.39 -22.02 13.16
CA PRO A 200 4.00 -20.90 14.02
C PRO A 200 3.16 -21.36 15.22
N LYS A 201 3.29 -20.67 16.36
CA LYS A 201 2.54 -20.99 17.59
C LYS A 201 1.06 -20.54 17.48
N PRO A 202 0.11 -21.23 18.14
CA PRO A 202 -1.27 -20.78 18.18
C PRO A 202 -1.43 -19.57 19.13
N LEU A 203 -1.96 -18.44 18.63
CA LEU A 203 -2.20 -17.23 19.43
C LEU A 203 -3.13 -17.50 20.64
N ALA A 204 -4.05 -18.46 20.54
CA ALA A 204 -4.99 -18.81 21.61
C ALA A 204 -4.33 -19.28 22.93
N GLY A 205 -3.05 -19.68 22.90
CA GLY A 205 -2.28 -19.99 24.12
C GLY A 205 -1.71 -18.77 24.84
N PHE A 206 -1.67 -17.61 24.18
CA PHE A 206 -1.04 -16.39 24.69
C PHE A 206 -2.02 -15.48 25.45
N ARG A 207 -1.59 -15.02 26.63
CA ARG A 207 -2.34 -14.04 27.45
C ARG A 207 -1.37 -13.31 28.40
N PRO A 208 -1.24 -11.98 28.33
CA PRO A 208 -0.34 -11.21 29.20
C PRO A 208 -0.64 -11.39 30.70
N ASP A 209 0.38 -11.57 31.55
CA ASP A 209 0.23 -11.67 33.01
C ASP A 209 0.25 -10.29 33.71
N LEU A 210 -0.47 -9.32 33.12
CA LEU A 210 -0.68 -7.96 33.65
C LEU A 210 -2.18 -7.55 33.61
N PRO A 211 -2.62 -6.53 34.39
CA PRO A 211 -4.00 -6.04 34.37
C PRO A 211 -4.31 -5.23 33.09
N PRO A 212 -5.49 -5.37 32.44
CA PRO A 212 -6.66 -6.14 32.88
C PRO A 212 -6.65 -7.61 32.45
N PHE A 213 -5.66 -8.05 31.66
CA PHE A 213 -5.65 -9.34 30.97
C PHE A 213 -5.64 -10.55 31.91
N LYS A 214 -4.92 -10.49 33.05
CA LYS A 214 -4.88 -11.55 34.08
C LYS A 214 -4.49 -12.94 33.53
N GLY A 215 -3.55 -13.00 32.57
CA GLY A 215 -2.96 -14.26 32.14
C GLY A 215 -2.07 -14.89 33.24
N THR A 216 -1.73 -16.17 33.07
CA THR A 216 -0.70 -16.80 33.90
C THR A 216 0.70 -16.56 33.32
N PRO A 217 1.79 -16.66 34.12
CA PRO A 217 3.15 -16.54 33.59
C PRO A 217 3.48 -17.55 32.47
N GLN A 218 2.78 -18.69 32.42
CA GLN A 218 2.90 -19.65 31.32
C GLN A 218 2.21 -19.12 30.04
N GLN A 219 1.00 -18.57 30.15
CA GLN A 219 0.29 -17.96 29.02
C GLN A 219 1.00 -16.71 28.51
N ALA A 220 1.68 -15.94 29.37
CA ALA A 220 2.44 -14.79 28.94
C ALA A 220 3.72 -15.21 28.18
N ARG A 221 4.43 -16.23 28.69
CA ARG A 221 5.58 -16.85 28.01
C ARG A 221 5.21 -17.49 26.67
N ALA A 222 3.97 -17.91 26.47
CA ALA A 222 3.51 -18.39 25.16
C ALA A 222 3.63 -17.32 24.04
N GLY A 223 3.77 -16.03 24.38
CA GLY A 223 4.06 -14.96 23.42
C GLY A 223 5.55 -14.68 23.16
N ASN A 224 6.46 -15.36 23.89
CA ASN A 224 7.91 -15.20 23.72
C ASN A 224 8.46 -16.06 22.57
N SER A 225 9.62 -15.65 22.05
CA SER A 225 10.37 -16.39 21.05
C SER A 225 10.85 -17.75 21.56
N VAL A 226 10.85 -18.74 20.66
CA VAL A 226 11.28 -20.11 20.97
C VAL A 226 12.80 -20.29 20.99
N SER A 227 13.57 -19.38 20.37
CA SER A 227 15.05 -19.42 20.32
C SER A 227 15.70 -19.53 21.70
N HIS A 228 15.02 -19.02 22.73
CA HIS A 228 15.46 -19.06 24.11
C HIS A 228 14.50 -19.81 25.04
N ARG A 229 13.74 -20.77 24.47
CA ARG A 229 12.77 -21.65 25.15
C ARG A 229 11.61 -20.92 25.83
N GLU A 230 11.12 -19.85 25.22
CA GLU A 230 9.96 -19.08 25.71
C GLU A 230 10.16 -18.39 27.07
N GLU A 231 11.36 -18.45 27.66
CA GLU A 231 11.72 -17.68 28.86
C GLU A 231 11.88 -16.17 28.55
N GLY A 232 12.02 -15.79 27.28
CA GLY A 232 12.19 -14.42 26.81
C GLY A 232 12.93 -14.35 25.47
N GLN A 233 13.27 -13.14 25.03
CA GLN A 233 13.97 -12.82 23.78
C GLN A 233 14.99 -11.70 24.01
N ASN A 234 16.08 -11.67 23.26
CA ASN A 234 16.91 -10.48 23.14
C ASN A 234 16.24 -9.50 22.17
N VAL A 235 16.20 -8.23 22.55
CA VAL A 235 15.58 -7.15 21.79
C VAL A 235 16.58 -5.99 21.68
N LEU A 236 16.80 -5.53 20.46
CA LEU A 236 17.54 -4.32 20.08
C LEU A 236 16.55 -3.15 19.98
N PHE A 237 16.87 -2.04 20.63
CA PHE A 237 16.05 -0.82 20.64
C PHE A 237 16.66 0.29 19.77
N ALA A 238 15.89 1.36 19.51
CA ALA A 238 16.25 2.42 18.56
C ALA A 238 17.47 3.26 18.99
N ASP A 239 17.76 3.32 20.30
CA ASP A 239 19.00 3.90 20.85
C ASP A 239 20.25 3.02 20.67
N GLY A 240 20.08 1.80 20.15
CA GLY A 240 21.15 0.81 19.95
C GLY A 240 21.45 -0.08 21.16
N HIS A 241 20.71 0.02 22.27
CA HIS A 241 20.87 -0.92 23.39
C HIS A 241 20.20 -2.26 23.11
N VAL A 242 20.72 -3.33 23.73
CA VAL A 242 20.15 -4.69 23.63
C VAL A 242 19.88 -5.23 25.02
N ALA A 243 18.65 -5.69 25.26
CA ALA A 243 18.22 -6.27 26.53
C ALA A 243 17.53 -7.62 26.32
N PHE A 244 17.66 -8.53 27.30
CA PHE A 244 16.86 -9.76 27.34
C PHE A 244 15.53 -9.48 28.05
N GLN A 245 14.44 -9.53 27.30
CA GLN A 245 13.08 -9.24 27.76
C GLN A 245 12.34 -10.56 28.06
N GLU A 246 11.87 -10.74 29.29
CA GLU A 246 11.13 -11.95 29.71
C GLU A 246 9.69 -12.04 29.15
N ARG A 247 9.23 -11.01 28.44
CA ARG A 247 7.88 -10.87 27.88
C ARG A 247 7.96 -10.19 26.53
N SER A 248 7.07 -10.54 25.60
CA SER A 248 7.04 -9.92 24.27
C SER A 248 6.43 -8.52 24.27
N TYR A 249 5.57 -8.22 25.24
CA TYR A 249 4.96 -6.89 25.47
C TYR A 249 5.93 -5.87 26.10
N CYS A 250 7.09 -5.70 25.45
CA CYS A 250 8.24 -4.95 25.94
C CYS A 250 8.61 -3.71 25.10
N GLY A 251 7.81 -3.38 24.07
CA GLY A 251 7.88 -2.10 23.38
C GLY A 251 7.16 -0.98 24.14
N LEU A 252 7.01 0.18 23.49
CA LEU A 252 6.37 1.37 24.07
C LEU A 252 4.96 1.07 24.58
N ASP A 253 4.54 1.69 25.67
CA ASP A 253 3.20 1.54 26.25
C ASP A 253 2.83 0.09 26.64
N GLY A 254 3.81 -0.83 26.67
CA GLY A 254 3.60 -2.27 26.82
C GLY A 254 3.35 -2.99 25.48
N ASP A 255 3.91 -2.51 24.38
CA ASP A 255 3.66 -3.08 23.05
C ASP A 255 4.24 -4.48 22.85
N ASN A 256 3.44 -5.38 22.27
CA ASN A 256 3.86 -6.71 21.90
C ASN A 256 4.60 -6.73 20.58
N ILE A 257 5.94 -6.72 20.65
CA ILE A 257 6.89 -6.51 19.55
C ILE A 257 6.81 -7.51 18.36
N TYR A 258 5.84 -8.42 18.37
CA TYR A 258 5.63 -9.47 17.39
C TYR A 258 4.18 -9.53 16.85
N LEU A 259 3.28 -8.67 17.35
CA LEU A 259 1.89 -8.56 16.92
C LEU A 259 1.65 -7.17 16.33
N VAL A 260 0.60 -7.01 15.52
CA VAL A 260 0.07 -5.69 15.14
C VAL A 260 -0.86 -5.23 16.26
N SER A 261 -0.51 -4.14 16.94
CA SER A 261 -1.28 -3.57 18.06
C SER A 261 -2.76 -3.43 17.74
N ASN A 262 -3.63 -3.79 18.70
CA ASN A 262 -5.07 -3.57 18.60
C ASN A 262 -5.49 -2.10 18.88
N SER A 263 -4.52 -1.18 19.03
CA SER A 263 -4.73 0.26 19.20
C SER A 263 -4.17 1.05 18.02
N LEU A 264 -4.88 2.10 17.63
CA LEU A 264 -4.48 3.03 16.56
C LEU A 264 -3.73 4.27 17.09
N GLN A 265 -3.35 4.29 18.38
CA GLN A 265 -2.78 5.46 19.06
C GLN A 265 -1.57 5.15 19.94
N GLN A 266 -1.37 3.89 20.35
CA GLN A 266 -0.36 3.46 21.30
C GLN A 266 0.03 1.99 21.09
N GLY A 267 1.08 1.55 21.76
CA GLY A 267 1.39 0.13 21.89
C GLY A 267 0.30 -0.68 22.61
N SER A 268 0.28 -2.01 22.40
CA SER A 268 -0.64 -2.92 23.10
C SER A 268 -0.05 -4.31 23.40
N PRO A 269 -0.26 -4.86 24.62
CA PRO A 269 0.15 -6.23 24.96
C PRO A 269 -0.56 -7.34 24.15
N LEU A 270 -1.69 -7.02 23.52
CA LEU A 270 -2.45 -7.91 22.62
C LEU A 270 -2.62 -7.26 21.25
N GLY A 271 -2.51 -8.08 20.21
CA GLY A 271 -2.64 -7.65 18.82
C GLY A 271 -3.02 -8.80 17.88
N SER A 272 -3.07 -8.51 16.59
CA SER A 272 -3.24 -9.50 15.53
C SER A 272 -1.90 -10.11 15.13
N VAL A 273 -1.88 -11.38 14.72
CA VAL A 273 -0.67 -11.99 14.13
C VAL A 273 -0.34 -11.28 12.81
N PRO A 274 0.91 -10.82 12.59
CA PRO A 274 1.32 -10.25 11.32
C PRO A 274 1.27 -11.33 10.22
N ILE A 275 0.45 -11.11 9.20
CA ILE A 275 0.29 -12.01 8.05
C ILE A 275 1.32 -11.63 6.99
N PRO A 276 2.31 -12.48 6.63
CA PRO A 276 3.22 -12.18 5.52
C PRO A 276 2.48 -12.19 4.17
N PRO A 277 2.75 -11.27 3.22
CA PRO A 277 3.59 -10.06 3.34
C PRO A 277 2.85 -8.80 3.83
N MET A 278 1.57 -8.91 4.19
CA MET A 278 0.64 -7.79 4.42
C MET A 278 0.72 -7.11 5.80
N ALA A 279 1.67 -7.50 6.65
CA ALA A 279 1.87 -6.88 7.96
C ALA A 279 2.23 -5.38 7.82
N VAL A 280 1.66 -4.53 8.69
CA VAL A 280 2.04 -3.12 8.88
C VAL A 280 1.75 -2.75 10.34
N PRO A 281 2.47 -1.78 10.94
CA PRO A 281 2.10 -1.25 12.23
C PRO A 281 0.77 -0.49 12.18
N ALA A 282 -0.03 -0.63 13.23
CA ALA A 282 -1.28 0.07 13.45
C ALA A 282 -1.08 1.57 13.75
N ASN A 283 0.07 1.93 14.36
CA ASN A 283 0.45 3.30 14.67
C ASN A 283 1.97 3.43 14.89
N ARG A 284 2.46 4.66 15.18
CA ARG A 284 3.91 4.95 15.35
C ARG A 284 4.59 4.33 16.59
N ARG A 285 3.82 3.73 17.51
CA ARG A 285 4.31 3.13 18.77
C ARG A 285 4.11 1.61 18.79
N ASP A 286 3.57 1.04 17.71
CA ASP A 286 3.36 -0.38 17.47
C ASP A 286 4.63 -0.97 16.82
N SER A 287 5.31 -1.89 17.51
CA SER A 287 6.61 -2.43 17.13
C SER A 287 6.46 -3.76 16.39
N VAL A 288 6.08 -3.73 15.11
CA VAL A 288 5.77 -4.98 14.37
C VAL A 288 7.03 -5.64 13.81
N LEU A 289 7.73 -6.46 14.63
CA LEU A 289 8.92 -7.21 14.19
C LEU A 289 8.51 -8.52 13.51
N VAL A 290 8.96 -8.70 12.27
CA VAL A 290 8.66 -9.85 11.42
C VAL A 290 9.93 -10.48 10.85
N HIS A 291 9.84 -11.73 10.41
CA HIS A 291 10.90 -12.46 9.70
C HIS A 291 10.31 -13.21 8.52
N ASP A 292 11.13 -13.55 7.53
CA ASP A 292 10.64 -14.15 6.29
C ASP A 292 10.20 -15.62 6.50
N PRO A 293 8.99 -16.00 6.06
CA PRO A 293 8.58 -17.40 6.05
C PRO A 293 9.36 -18.22 4.99
N PRO A 294 9.34 -19.56 5.06
CA PRO A 294 9.97 -20.41 4.04
C PRO A 294 9.44 -20.22 2.61
N GLU A 295 8.18 -19.80 2.47
CA GLU A 295 7.48 -19.48 1.23
C GLU A 295 6.55 -18.28 1.51
N PHE A 296 6.46 -17.30 0.61
CA PHE A 296 5.51 -16.18 0.76
C PHE A 296 4.13 -16.54 0.19
N SER A 297 3.52 -17.60 0.76
CA SER A 297 2.35 -18.26 0.21
C SER A 297 1.06 -17.86 0.94
N PRO A 298 0.16 -17.04 0.36
CA PRO A 298 -1.10 -16.61 0.98
C PRO A 298 -2.19 -17.68 0.81
N VAL A 299 -2.02 -18.84 1.45
CA VAL A 299 -2.90 -20.01 1.27
C VAL A 299 -3.83 -20.20 2.47
N SER A 300 -5.13 -20.28 2.16
CA SER A 300 -6.24 -20.65 3.07
C SER A 300 -6.34 -19.86 4.39
N TYR A 301 -6.88 -18.64 4.34
CA TYR A 301 -8.26 -18.35 4.80
C TYR A 301 -8.67 -16.91 4.42
N LEU A 302 -9.59 -16.78 3.45
CA LEU A 302 -10.41 -15.58 3.19
C LEU A 302 -9.70 -14.22 2.99
N ALA A 303 -8.77 -14.13 2.03
CA ALA A 303 -8.43 -12.86 1.38
C ALA A 303 -8.11 -13.09 -0.11
N GLY A 304 -8.61 -12.21 -0.99
CA GLY A 304 -8.36 -12.28 -2.43
C GLY A 304 -6.99 -11.74 -2.82
N ARG A 305 -6.58 -12.01 -4.07
CA ARG A 305 -5.42 -11.35 -4.69
C ARG A 305 -5.60 -9.82 -4.61
N VAL A 306 -4.57 -9.09 -4.23
CA VAL A 306 -4.46 -7.67 -4.62
C VAL A 306 -4.31 -7.68 -6.15
N PRO A 307 -5.23 -7.09 -6.92
CA PRO A 307 -5.11 -7.07 -8.37
C PRO A 307 -4.00 -6.11 -8.78
N GLU A 308 -3.11 -6.57 -9.66
CA GLU A 308 -2.39 -5.64 -10.51
C GLU A 308 -3.37 -5.08 -11.53
N ALA A 309 -3.41 -3.75 -11.65
CA ALA A 309 -4.25 -3.08 -12.64
C ALA A 309 -3.80 -3.50 -14.05
N LEU A 310 -4.64 -4.25 -14.77
CA LEU A 310 -4.33 -4.64 -16.14
C LEU A 310 -4.09 -3.38 -16.98
N GLN A 311 -3.00 -3.38 -17.76
CA GLN A 311 -2.85 -2.38 -18.82
C GLN A 311 -3.75 -2.79 -19.99
N VAL A 312 -4.72 -1.94 -20.31
CA VAL A 312 -5.71 -2.18 -21.36
C VAL A 312 -5.67 -1.04 -22.37
N ASP A 313 -5.68 -1.39 -23.65
CA ASP A 313 -5.98 -0.45 -24.71
C ASP A 313 -7.51 -0.33 -24.87
N SER A 314 -8.02 0.90 -24.90
CA SER A 314 -9.44 1.20 -25.12
C SER A 314 -10.08 0.47 -26.31
N ARG A 315 -9.30 0.17 -27.36
CA ARG A 315 -9.75 -0.54 -28.57
C ARG A 315 -10.13 -2.01 -28.30
N ASN A 316 -9.69 -2.56 -27.16
CA ASN A 316 -10.02 -3.91 -26.73
C ASN A 316 -11.26 -3.93 -25.82
N LEU A 317 -11.64 -2.81 -25.21
CA LEU A 317 -12.83 -2.70 -24.37
C LEU A 317 -14.10 -2.71 -25.23
N GLN A 318 -15.10 -3.49 -24.81
CA GLN A 318 -16.37 -3.63 -25.53
C GLN A 318 -17.46 -2.79 -24.88
N GLN A 319 -17.45 -2.66 -23.56
CA GLN A 319 -18.49 -2.02 -22.76
C GLN A 319 -18.05 -0.68 -22.12
N THR A 320 -16.97 -0.08 -22.63
CA THR A 320 -16.46 1.22 -22.18
C THR A 320 -16.15 2.11 -23.38
N ALA A 321 -16.35 3.41 -23.22
CA ALA A 321 -15.86 4.46 -24.12
C ALA A 321 -15.06 5.51 -23.33
N VAL A 322 -14.06 6.10 -23.98
CA VAL A 322 -13.47 7.38 -23.56
C VAL A 322 -14.08 8.46 -24.44
N VAL A 323 -14.47 9.59 -23.86
CA VAL A 323 -15.03 10.74 -24.60
C VAL A 323 -14.08 11.93 -24.50
N ALA A 324 -13.99 12.72 -25.56
CA ALA A 324 -13.04 13.84 -25.66
C ALA A 324 -13.53 15.08 -24.89
N THR A 325 -14.83 15.36 -24.91
CA THR A 325 -15.46 16.53 -24.29
C THR A 325 -16.68 16.14 -23.44
N LEU A 326 -17.10 17.03 -22.54
CA LEU A 326 -18.20 16.78 -21.60
C LEU A 326 -19.58 16.75 -22.25
N ASP A 327 -19.74 17.33 -23.44
CA ASP A 327 -20.95 17.39 -24.26
C ASP A 327 -21.07 16.23 -25.26
N CYS A 328 -20.09 15.32 -25.31
CA CYS A 328 -20.22 14.06 -26.07
C CYS A 328 -21.45 13.26 -25.59
N PRO A 329 -22.31 12.78 -26.50
CA PRO A 329 -23.40 11.86 -26.15
C PRO A 329 -22.89 10.57 -25.52
N LEU A 330 -23.54 10.09 -24.46
CA LEU A 330 -23.11 8.87 -23.77
C LEU A 330 -23.59 7.61 -24.51
N PRO A 331 -22.70 6.72 -24.97
CA PRO A 331 -23.09 5.46 -25.59
C PRO A 331 -23.90 4.60 -24.61
N GLU A 332 -25.01 4.03 -25.06
CA GLU A 332 -25.91 3.20 -24.25
C GLU A 332 -25.21 1.91 -23.80
N HIS A 333 -25.54 1.44 -22.60
CA HIS A 333 -25.00 0.23 -21.98
C HIS A 333 -23.47 0.19 -21.82
N LYS A 334 -22.80 1.35 -21.86
CA LYS A 334 -21.34 1.48 -21.69
C LYS A 334 -20.95 2.44 -20.57
N ASN A 335 -19.81 2.13 -19.94
CA ASN A 335 -19.08 3.09 -19.13
C ASN A 335 -18.60 4.24 -20.03
N ALA A 336 -18.58 5.47 -19.52
CA ALA A 336 -18.08 6.64 -20.25
C ALA A 336 -17.08 7.42 -19.38
N ILE A 337 -15.83 7.49 -19.81
CA ILE A 337 -14.73 8.13 -19.08
C ILE A 337 -14.33 9.44 -19.78
N TRP A 338 -14.14 10.51 -19.02
CA TRP A 338 -13.53 11.75 -19.47
C TRP A 338 -12.46 12.23 -18.48
N CYS A 339 -11.36 12.73 -19.03
CA CYS A 339 -10.29 13.37 -18.26
C CYS A 339 -9.80 14.62 -18.98
N SER A 340 -9.68 15.72 -18.22
CA SER A 340 -9.33 17.06 -18.71
C SER A 340 -7.99 17.18 -19.44
N THR A 341 -7.04 16.24 -19.28
CA THR A 341 -5.69 16.38 -19.86
C THR A 341 -5.70 16.52 -21.37
N PHE A 342 -6.60 15.85 -22.09
CA PHE A 342 -6.70 15.99 -23.55
C PHE A 342 -7.21 17.39 -23.96
N GLN A 343 -8.22 17.91 -23.26
CA GLN A 343 -8.71 19.28 -23.45
C GLN A 343 -7.62 20.32 -23.15
N ILE A 344 -6.85 20.14 -22.07
CA ILE A 344 -5.75 21.02 -21.69
C ILE A 344 -4.64 21.01 -22.76
N ALA A 345 -4.33 19.86 -23.36
CA ALA A 345 -3.39 19.77 -24.48
C ALA A 345 -3.94 20.46 -25.75
N TRP A 346 -5.23 20.29 -26.06
CA TRP A 346 -5.89 20.97 -27.17
C TRP A 346 -5.88 22.49 -26.99
N ASP A 347 -6.26 22.99 -25.81
CA ASP A 347 -6.23 24.42 -25.49
C ASP A 347 -4.82 25.01 -25.57
N ARG A 348 -3.79 24.24 -25.20
CA ARG A 348 -2.38 24.62 -25.39
C ARG A 348 -1.99 24.68 -26.87
N PHE A 349 -2.41 23.72 -27.69
CA PHE A 349 -2.16 23.77 -29.14
C PHE A 349 -2.88 24.99 -29.78
N LYS A 350 -4.14 25.21 -29.40
CA LYS A 350 -4.99 26.34 -29.83
C LYS A 350 -4.35 27.69 -29.49
N LYS A 351 -3.86 27.87 -28.26
CA LYS A 351 -3.41 29.17 -27.75
C LYS A 351 -1.90 29.45 -27.94
N ASP A 352 -1.04 28.44 -27.80
CA ASP A 352 0.42 28.63 -27.79
C ASP A 352 1.09 28.34 -29.16
N LEU A 353 0.37 27.71 -30.11
CA LEU A 353 0.89 27.39 -31.46
C LEU A 353 0.08 28.02 -32.60
N ILE A 354 -1.25 27.88 -32.59
CA ILE A 354 -2.11 28.28 -33.72
C ILE A 354 -2.60 29.73 -33.58
N GLY A 355 -3.02 30.14 -32.38
CA GLY A 355 -3.57 31.48 -32.10
C GLY A 355 -5.05 31.66 -32.46
N GLU A 356 -5.66 30.68 -33.12
CA GLU A 356 -7.06 30.64 -33.55
C GLU A 356 -7.64 29.21 -33.41
N PRO A 357 -8.97 29.00 -33.53
CA PRO A 357 -9.58 27.67 -33.44
C PRO A 357 -9.02 26.67 -34.46
N LEU A 358 -8.73 25.44 -34.01
CA LEU A 358 -8.22 24.38 -34.87
C LEU A 358 -9.31 23.91 -35.84
N GLN A 359 -9.05 24.02 -37.14
CA GLN A 359 -9.89 23.43 -38.18
C GLN A 359 -9.29 22.09 -38.55
N LEU A 360 -10.03 20.98 -38.49
CA LEU A 360 -9.57 19.65 -38.92
C LEU A 360 -10.48 19.09 -40.02
N LEU A 361 -9.89 18.82 -41.18
CA LEU A 361 -10.60 18.33 -42.35
C LEU A 361 -11.02 16.87 -42.16
N GLY A 362 -12.33 16.62 -42.23
CA GLY A 362 -12.94 15.32 -41.95
C GLY A 362 -13.01 14.96 -40.45
N ALA A 363 -12.92 15.93 -39.55
CA ALA A 363 -13.14 15.78 -38.10
C ALA A 363 -13.78 17.06 -37.48
N GLU A 364 -14.51 17.82 -38.29
CA GLU A 364 -14.94 19.20 -38.03
C GLU A 364 -15.84 19.32 -36.79
N GLU A 365 -16.73 18.36 -36.55
CA GLU A 365 -17.61 18.37 -35.37
C GLU A 365 -16.82 18.19 -34.07
N LEU A 366 -15.90 17.23 -34.04
CA LEU A 366 -15.08 16.94 -32.86
C LEU A 366 -14.10 18.07 -32.58
N ALA A 367 -13.45 18.61 -33.60
CA ALA A 367 -12.63 19.82 -33.49
C ALA A 367 -13.47 21.02 -33.03
N GLY A 368 -14.69 21.17 -33.54
CA GLY A 368 -15.65 22.19 -33.13
C GLY A 368 -15.98 22.11 -31.63
N ARG A 369 -16.28 20.91 -31.11
CA ARG A 369 -16.52 20.67 -29.68
C ARG A 369 -15.29 20.98 -28.84
N LEU A 370 -14.12 20.47 -29.22
CA LEU A 370 -12.83 20.70 -28.52
C LEU A 370 -12.39 22.17 -28.55
N ASN A 371 -12.79 22.96 -29.56
CA ASN A 371 -12.52 24.39 -29.61
C ASN A 371 -13.43 25.22 -28.69
N HIS A 372 -14.72 24.84 -28.57
CA HIS A 372 -15.71 25.51 -27.73
C HIS A 372 -15.58 25.14 -26.25
N ALA A 373 -15.24 23.88 -25.96
CA ALA A 373 -14.79 23.48 -24.65
C ALA A 373 -13.45 24.20 -24.36
N GLU A 374 -13.35 24.82 -23.20
CA GLU A 374 -12.09 25.29 -22.63
C GLU A 374 -11.98 24.74 -21.21
N TYR A 375 -10.80 24.24 -20.82
CA TYR A 375 -10.59 23.85 -19.43
C TYR A 375 -9.90 24.97 -18.62
N PRO A 376 -10.54 25.50 -17.55
CA PRO A 376 -9.94 26.53 -16.70
C PRO A 376 -8.79 25.93 -15.86
N ALA A 377 -7.55 26.14 -16.32
CA ALA A 377 -6.35 25.53 -15.72
C ALA A 377 -5.98 26.03 -14.29
N GLY A 378 -6.84 26.82 -13.64
CA GLY A 378 -6.80 27.13 -12.20
C GLY A 378 -7.63 26.18 -11.32
N ASP A 379 -8.54 25.41 -11.94
CA ASP A 379 -9.36 24.38 -11.28
C ASP A 379 -8.53 23.13 -10.92
N ILE A 380 -7.24 23.14 -11.27
CA ILE A 380 -6.22 22.16 -10.89
C ILE A 380 -5.05 22.91 -10.24
N GLU A 381 -4.55 22.39 -9.11
CA GLU A 381 -3.38 22.94 -8.40
C GLU A 381 -2.11 22.94 -9.26
N ALA A 382 -1.31 24.01 -9.18
CA ALA A 382 -0.11 24.18 -9.99
C ALA A 382 0.99 23.14 -9.70
N LYS A 383 0.98 22.47 -8.53
CA LYS A 383 1.85 21.31 -8.25
C LYS A 383 1.35 20.00 -8.90
N SER A 384 0.08 19.95 -9.26
CA SER A 384 -0.65 18.74 -9.64
C SER A 384 -0.76 18.54 -11.16
N TYR A 385 -0.30 19.49 -11.99
CA TYR A 385 -0.32 19.37 -13.45
C TYR A 385 0.86 20.04 -14.14
N TYR A 386 1.17 19.58 -15.36
CA TYR A 386 2.03 20.28 -16.30
C TYR A 386 1.36 20.30 -17.67
N ALA A 387 1.43 21.43 -18.37
CA ALA A 387 0.98 21.52 -19.75
C ALA A 387 1.84 22.53 -20.52
N THR A 388 2.16 22.22 -21.78
CA THR A 388 2.97 23.07 -22.67
C THR A 388 2.72 22.69 -24.14
N ALA A 389 3.08 23.57 -25.07
CA ALA A 389 3.16 23.25 -26.49
C ALA A 389 4.36 23.94 -27.16
N GLY A 390 4.85 23.37 -28.27
CA GLY A 390 6.03 23.89 -28.96
C GLY A 390 6.47 23.02 -30.15
N PHE A 391 7.56 23.45 -30.81
CA PHE A 391 8.15 22.73 -31.94
C PHE A 391 9.28 21.78 -31.49
N VAL A 392 9.37 20.59 -32.08
CA VAL A 392 10.49 19.65 -31.83
C VAL A 392 11.81 20.27 -32.30
N LYS A 393 11.82 20.96 -33.45
CA LYS A 393 12.99 21.74 -33.92
C LYS A 393 13.41 22.90 -33.01
N ARG A 394 12.66 23.20 -31.94
CA ARG A 394 12.99 24.19 -30.89
C ARG A 394 13.22 23.54 -29.50
N GLY A 395 13.29 22.22 -29.42
CA GLY A 395 13.62 21.50 -28.18
C GLY A 395 12.46 21.25 -27.22
N ILE A 396 11.19 21.23 -27.69
CA ILE A 396 10.03 21.03 -26.81
C ILE A 396 10.04 19.67 -26.10
N ILE A 397 10.60 18.62 -26.73
CA ILE A 397 10.71 17.29 -26.11
C ILE A 397 11.67 17.34 -24.92
N GLU A 398 12.84 17.94 -25.12
CA GLU A 398 13.88 18.10 -24.11
C GLU A 398 13.40 19.01 -22.96
N GLN A 399 12.58 20.03 -23.26
CA GLN A 399 11.88 20.81 -22.25
C GLN A 399 10.86 19.97 -21.46
N ILE A 400 9.95 19.27 -22.15
CA ILE A 400 8.94 18.41 -21.52
C ILE A 400 9.60 17.39 -20.58
N GLN A 401 10.66 16.73 -21.05
CA GLN A 401 11.38 15.72 -20.27
C GLN A 401 12.06 16.32 -19.04
N LYS A 402 12.68 17.50 -19.16
CA LYS A 402 13.31 18.24 -18.06
C LYS A 402 12.31 18.75 -17.03
N ASP A 403 11.20 19.34 -17.48
CA ASP A 403 10.16 19.86 -16.61
C ASP A 403 9.42 18.73 -15.88
N MET A 404 9.14 17.61 -16.56
CA MET A 404 8.60 16.39 -15.95
C MET A 404 9.53 15.84 -14.87
N ALA A 405 10.81 15.60 -15.19
CA ALA A 405 11.79 15.10 -14.23
C ALA A 405 11.96 16.02 -13.01
N ARG A 406 11.83 17.34 -13.19
CA ARG A 406 11.95 18.34 -12.12
C ARG A 406 10.69 18.41 -11.23
N ARG A 407 9.50 18.29 -11.81
CA ARG A 407 8.21 18.51 -11.11
C ARG A 407 7.59 17.23 -10.57
N PHE A 408 7.86 16.10 -11.22
CA PHE A 408 7.35 14.79 -10.86
C PHE A 408 8.51 13.76 -10.82
N PRO A 409 9.51 13.93 -9.92
CA PRO A 409 10.71 13.09 -9.88
C PRO A 409 10.47 11.62 -9.50
N SER A 410 9.23 11.27 -9.12
CA SER A 410 8.76 9.89 -8.88
C SER A 410 8.08 9.25 -10.08
N GLU A 411 7.97 9.95 -11.21
CA GLU A 411 7.27 9.49 -12.41
C GLU A 411 8.25 9.22 -13.57
N PRO A 412 7.97 8.23 -14.44
CA PRO A 412 8.77 8.01 -15.63
C PRO A 412 8.70 9.21 -16.57
N VAL A 413 9.88 9.73 -16.94
CA VAL A 413 10.04 10.78 -17.95
C VAL A 413 9.42 10.31 -19.28
N PRO A 414 8.56 11.12 -19.95
CA PRO A 414 7.86 10.68 -21.14
C PRO A 414 8.82 10.37 -22.30
N VAL A 415 8.58 9.22 -22.94
CA VAL A 415 9.35 8.75 -24.10
C VAL A 415 8.58 9.06 -25.37
N PHE A 416 9.22 9.77 -26.30
CA PHE A 416 8.72 10.06 -27.64
C PHE A 416 9.42 9.13 -28.64
N GLY A 417 8.71 8.61 -29.63
CA GLY A 417 9.28 7.70 -30.62
C GLY A 417 10.14 8.40 -31.69
N ARG A 418 10.51 7.67 -32.73
CA ARG A 418 11.50 8.14 -33.72
C ARG A 418 10.89 9.12 -34.73
N GLU A 419 9.62 8.88 -35.06
CA GLU A 419 8.77 9.68 -35.94
C GLU A 419 8.76 11.17 -35.57
N TYR A 420 8.73 11.50 -34.27
CA TYR A 420 8.83 12.89 -33.76
C TYR A 420 10.09 13.66 -34.21
N ARG A 421 11.18 12.95 -34.53
CA ARG A 421 12.44 13.55 -35.04
C ARG A 421 12.73 13.18 -36.50
N ALA A 422 11.88 12.38 -37.14
CA ALA A 422 12.04 11.95 -38.53
C ALA A 422 11.10 12.70 -39.50
N LEU A 423 9.95 13.18 -39.00
CA LEU A 423 9.05 14.05 -39.75
C LEU A 423 9.54 15.52 -39.69
N PRO A 424 9.36 16.31 -40.76
CA PRO A 424 9.67 17.73 -40.75
C PRO A 424 8.69 18.52 -39.87
N ASP A 425 9.16 19.61 -39.27
CA ASP A 425 8.36 20.66 -38.61
C ASP A 425 7.34 20.23 -37.54
N VAL A 426 7.54 19.04 -36.96
CA VAL A 426 6.71 18.49 -35.87
C VAL A 426 6.53 19.49 -34.72
N VAL A 427 5.27 19.66 -34.35
CA VAL A 427 4.81 20.32 -33.12
C VAL A 427 4.25 19.30 -32.14
N VAL A 428 4.35 19.61 -30.85
CA VAL A 428 3.81 18.81 -29.74
C VAL A 428 3.05 19.73 -28.81
N ALA A 429 1.83 19.34 -28.42
CA ALA A 429 1.20 19.81 -27.19
C ALA A 429 1.12 18.63 -26.22
N TYR A 430 1.43 18.88 -24.95
CA TYR A 430 1.56 17.86 -23.92
C TYR A 430 0.87 18.33 -22.64
N ALA A 431 0.17 17.41 -21.98
CA ALA A 431 -0.45 17.63 -20.67
C ALA A 431 -0.28 16.39 -19.78
N TYR A 432 0.03 16.63 -18.50
CA TYR A 432 0.22 15.62 -17.46
C TYR A 432 -0.37 16.12 -16.13
N LEU A 433 -0.72 15.19 -15.24
CA LEU A 433 -1.57 15.39 -14.05
C LEU A 433 -1.12 14.40 -12.93
N ASN A 434 -1.16 14.71 -11.61
CA ASN A 434 -0.77 13.79 -10.51
C ASN A 434 -1.41 14.02 -9.11
N VAL A 435 -1.90 12.95 -8.42
CA VAL A 435 -2.58 12.95 -7.09
C VAL A 435 -1.67 12.24 -6.07
N ASP A 436 -1.97 12.41 -4.79
CA ASP A 436 -2.51 11.27 -4.03
C ASP A 436 -3.69 11.75 -3.13
N VAL A 437 -4.82 11.02 -3.10
CA VAL A 437 -6.06 11.36 -2.38
C VAL A 437 -6.45 10.15 -1.53
N GLY A 438 -5.54 9.84 -0.59
CA GLY A 438 -5.81 8.95 0.52
C GLY A 438 -6.99 9.45 1.36
N PHE A 439 -7.87 8.53 1.77
CA PHE A 439 -8.88 8.79 2.79
C PHE A 439 -8.21 8.93 4.16
N GLN A 440 -8.81 9.72 5.06
CA GLN A 440 -8.23 9.95 6.39
C GLN A 440 -8.23 8.67 7.24
N ASP A 441 -9.32 7.91 7.18
CA ASP A 441 -9.47 6.61 7.82
C ASP A 441 -9.82 5.57 6.73
N PRO A 442 -9.03 4.50 6.53
CA PRO A 442 -9.33 3.49 5.51
C PRO A 442 -10.65 2.75 5.78
N TYR A 443 -11.43 2.51 4.72
CA TYR A 443 -12.65 1.72 4.77
C TYR A 443 -12.39 0.25 5.08
N TYR A 444 -13.44 -0.48 5.45
CA TYR A 444 -13.41 -1.93 5.60
C TYR A 444 -13.54 -2.63 4.24
N ALA A 445 -12.92 -3.80 4.07
CA ALA A 445 -13.16 -4.65 2.91
C ALA A 445 -14.50 -5.38 3.06
N ASN A 446 -15.34 -5.39 2.03
CA ASN A 446 -16.55 -6.17 2.01
C ASN A 446 -16.20 -7.64 1.72
N LEU A 447 -16.24 -8.49 2.75
CA LEU A 447 -15.73 -9.87 2.69
C LEU A 447 -16.61 -10.87 1.89
N GLY A 448 -17.73 -10.41 1.32
CA GLY A 448 -18.60 -11.21 0.46
C GLY A 448 -18.75 -10.60 -0.93
N THR A 449 -19.28 -11.37 -1.87
CA THR A 449 -19.59 -10.86 -3.21
C THR A 449 -20.58 -9.70 -3.14
N PHE A 450 -20.29 -8.60 -3.84
CA PHE A 450 -21.21 -7.50 -4.04
C PHE A 450 -21.75 -7.57 -5.47
N ASN A 451 -23.06 -7.74 -5.63
CA ASN A 451 -23.66 -7.90 -6.95
C ASN A 451 -23.96 -6.52 -7.55
N PHE A 452 -23.18 -6.11 -8.56
CA PHE A 452 -23.47 -4.95 -9.38
C PHE A 452 -24.43 -5.33 -10.52
N ALA A 453 -25.52 -4.58 -10.70
CA ALA A 453 -26.49 -4.76 -11.78
C ALA A 453 -26.33 -3.64 -12.82
N ASP A 454 -25.95 -3.97 -14.06
CA ASP A 454 -25.74 -2.98 -15.12
C ASP A 454 -27.06 -2.43 -15.72
N SER A 455 -26.97 -1.43 -16.61
CA SER A 455 -28.15 -0.84 -17.25
C SER A 455 -28.86 -1.77 -18.26
N ALA A 456 -28.21 -2.86 -18.68
CA ALA A 456 -28.82 -3.93 -19.50
C ALA A 456 -29.48 -5.02 -18.64
N GLY A 457 -29.33 -4.96 -17.31
CA GLY A 457 -29.91 -5.90 -16.35
C GLY A 457 -29.03 -7.10 -16.01
N ALA A 458 -27.82 -7.20 -16.55
CA ALA A 458 -26.88 -8.26 -16.19
C ALA A 458 -26.31 -8.01 -14.78
N ARG A 459 -25.95 -9.07 -14.05
CA ARG A 459 -25.46 -9.00 -12.68
C ARG A 459 -24.09 -9.64 -12.55
N THR A 460 -23.11 -8.86 -12.08
CA THR A 460 -21.72 -9.29 -11.88
C THR A 460 -21.36 -9.22 -10.40
N GLY A 461 -20.76 -10.29 -9.87
CA GLY A 461 -20.16 -10.27 -8.54
C GLY A 461 -18.81 -9.57 -8.56
N VAL A 462 -18.67 -8.49 -7.79
CA VAL A 462 -17.45 -7.67 -7.70
C VAL A 462 -16.96 -7.58 -6.25
N THR A 463 -15.70 -7.24 -6.06
CA THR A 463 -15.20 -6.83 -4.73
C THR A 463 -15.64 -5.41 -4.42
N ALA A 464 -15.70 -5.08 -3.14
CA ALA A 464 -16.14 -3.80 -2.65
C ALA A 464 -15.50 -3.44 -1.32
N PHE A 465 -15.57 -2.17 -0.96
CA PHE A 465 -15.31 -1.67 0.38
C PHE A 465 -16.57 -1.05 0.99
N CYS A 466 -16.61 -0.93 2.32
CA CYS A 466 -17.80 -0.49 3.03
C CYS A 466 -17.48 0.27 4.32
N ALA A 467 -18.47 1.06 4.79
CA ALA A 467 -18.40 1.80 6.05
C ALA A 467 -18.97 1.01 7.24
N GLN A 468 -19.17 -0.30 7.06
CA GLN A 468 -19.73 -1.23 8.04
C GLN A 468 -18.73 -2.36 8.31
N THR A 469 -18.79 -2.91 9.51
CA THR A 469 -17.98 -4.05 9.94
C THR A 469 -18.78 -4.85 10.95
N SER A 470 -18.57 -6.17 10.99
CA SER A 470 -19.13 -7.06 12.03
C SER A 470 -18.42 -6.90 13.39
N VAL A 471 -17.29 -6.18 13.43
CA VAL A 471 -16.50 -5.88 14.62
C VAL A 471 -16.47 -4.36 14.80
N GLN A 472 -17.21 -3.82 15.78
CA GLN A 472 -17.23 -2.39 16.08
C GLN A 472 -15.94 -1.98 16.82
N ASP A 473 -14.90 -1.68 16.04
CA ASP A 473 -13.63 -1.14 16.55
C ASP A 473 -13.66 0.40 16.71
N GLY A 474 -12.60 0.97 17.28
CA GLY A 474 -12.46 2.41 17.55
C GLY A 474 -12.30 3.31 16.32
N SER A 475 -12.20 2.76 15.10
CA SER A 475 -12.22 3.51 13.83
C SER A 475 -13.60 3.55 13.18
N TYR A 476 -14.54 2.67 13.55
CA TYR A 476 -15.90 2.61 13.01
C TYR A 476 -16.61 3.98 13.04
N ALA A 477 -16.42 4.76 14.11
CA ALA A 477 -16.96 6.11 14.19
C ALA A 477 -16.33 7.08 13.16
N ARG A 478 -15.01 7.01 12.93
CA ARG A 478 -14.26 7.94 12.07
C ARG A 478 -14.38 7.62 10.58
N VAL A 479 -14.32 6.34 10.21
CA VAL A 479 -14.57 5.84 8.84
C VAL A 479 -15.96 6.27 8.35
N ARG A 480 -16.92 6.45 9.28
CA ARG A 480 -18.26 6.97 8.99
C ARG A 480 -18.36 8.48 9.10
N GLU A 481 -17.69 9.09 10.07
CA GLU A 481 -17.69 10.56 10.23
C GLU A 481 -17.07 11.27 9.03
N GLN A 482 -16.04 10.69 8.40
CA GLN A 482 -15.45 11.30 7.21
C GLN A 482 -16.45 11.36 6.03
N VAL A 483 -17.44 10.48 5.95
CA VAL A 483 -18.44 10.49 4.87
C VAL A 483 -19.36 11.70 5.03
N GLU A 484 -19.49 12.48 3.96
CA GLU A 484 -20.52 13.51 3.86
C GLU A 484 -21.52 13.15 2.76
N VAL A 485 -22.78 12.94 3.13
CA VAL A 485 -23.89 12.77 2.18
C VAL A 485 -24.17 14.15 1.56
N LEU A 486 -24.05 14.25 0.24
CA LEU A 486 -24.24 15.50 -0.50
C LEU A 486 -25.64 15.62 -1.14
N HIS A 487 -26.36 14.49 -1.26
CA HIS A 487 -27.76 14.42 -1.69
C HIS A 487 -28.36 13.08 -1.25
N TYR A 488 -29.65 13.04 -0.90
CA TYR A 488 -30.40 11.80 -0.76
C TYR A 488 -31.89 12.00 -1.05
N ASP A 489 -32.47 11.13 -1.86
CA ASP A 489 -33.89 11.00 -2.16
C ASP A 489 -34.29 9.53 -2.01
N TYR A 490 -35.32 9.25 -1.23
CA TYR A 490 -35.84 7.89 -1.00
C TYR A 490 -36.55 7.31 -2.23
N GLY A 491 -37.02 8.15 -3.16
CA GLY A 491 -37.82 7.73 -4.30
C GLY A 491 -39.14 7.05 -3.93
N GLN A 492 -39.78 6.43 -4.92
CA GLN A 492 -41.01 5.64 -4.73
C GLN A 492 -40.73 4.12 -4.61
N SER A 493 -39.47 3.68 -4.79
CA SER A 493 -39.05 2.28 -4.66
C SER A 493 -37.55 2.19 -4.35
N PRO A 494 -37.02 1.04 -3.87
CA PRO A 494 -35.59 0.83 -3.63
C PRO A 494 -34.69 1.04 -4.85
N GLU A 495 -35.25 0.94 -6.06
CA GLU A 495 -34.59 1.20 -7.34
C GLU A 495 -34.53 2.69 -7.64
N ALA A 496 -35.61 3.43 -7.33
CA ALA A 496 -35.75 4.87 -7.55
C ALA A 496 -34.95 5.75 -6.56
N VAL A 497 -34.38 5.16 -5.50
CA VAL A 497 -33.49 5.84 -4.55
C VAL A 497 -32.32 6.50 -5.29
N GLN A 498 -32.09 7.79 -5.02
CA GLN A 498 -30.98 8.58 -5.56
C GLN A 498 -30.14 9.17 -4.41
N PHE A 499 -28.83 9.27 -4.60
CA PHE A 499 -27.94 9.87 -3.59
C PHE A 499 -26.60 10.29 -4.16
N ALA A 500 -25.91 11.17 -3.44
CA ALA A 500 -24.52 11.49 -3.65
C ALA A 500 -23.76 11.50 -2.31
N VAL A 501 -22.52 11.01 -2.31
CA VAL A 501 -21.63 11.02 -1.14
C VAL A 501 -20.25 11.53 -1.53
N ASP A 502 -19.69 12.35 -0.66
CA ASP A 502 -18.25 12.58 -0.53
C ASP A 502 -17.68 11.44 0.31
N LEU A 503 -16.76 10.66 -0.26
CA LEU A 503 -16.17 9.52 0.46
C LEU A 503 -15.25 9.94 1.61
N CYS A 504 -14.84 11.20 1.69
CA CYS A 504 -14.13 11.72 2.85
C CYS A 504 -14.11 13.24 2.77
N LYS A 505 -14.89 13.95 3.58
CA LYS A 505 -14.89 15.42 3.74
C LYS A 505 -13.51 16.00 4.12
N HIS A 506 -12.57 15.13 4.49
CA HIS A 506 -11.16 15.41 4.79
C HIS A 506 -10.19 14.99 3.66
N THR A 507 -10.66 14.49 2.50
CA THR A 507 -9.84 14.36 1.28
C THR A 507 -9.64 15.72 0.66
N GLN A 508 -8.40 16.13 0.61
CA GLN A 508 -8.06 17.53 0.74
C GLN A 508 -6.61 17.63 0.27
N PRO A 509 -6.30 18.38 -0.79
CA PRO A 509 -7.42 19.64 -1.75
C PRO A 509 -8.70 19.35 -2.57
N TYR A 510 -9.12 18.11 -2.83
CA TYR A 510 -10.06 17.76 -3.89
C TYR A 510 -11.14 16.82 -3.35
N GLN A 511 -12.32 16.91 -3.92
CA GLN A 511 -13.48 16.09 -3.55
C GLN A 511 -13.55 14.84 -4.42
N VAL A 512 -13.79 13.69 -3.80
CA VAL A 512 -14.20 12.45 -4.48
C VAL A 512 -15.69 12.27 -4.22
N ILE A 513 -16.52 12.57 -5.23
CA ILE A 513 -17.97 12.39 -5.16
C ILE A 513 -18.36 11.13 -5.93
N LEU A 514 -19.13 10.26 -5.29
CA LEU A 514 -19.87 9.20 -5.95
C LEU A 514 -21.37 9.53 -5.91
N ALA A 515 -22.07 9.39 -7.04
CA ALA A 515 -23.49 9.71 -7.13
C ALA A 515 -24.31 8.69 -7.94
N ARG A 516 -25.29 8.07 -7.29
CA ARG A 516 -26.36 7.29 -7.94
C ARG A 516 -27.52 8.24 -8.23
N VAL A 517 -27.58 8.73 -9.46
CA VAL A 517 -28.54 9.71 -9.96
C VAL A 517 -28.98 9.32 -11.38
N PRO A 518 -30.09 9.86 -11.93
CA PRO A 518 -30.50 9.57 -13.30
C PRO A 518 -29.40 9.88 -14.32
N ARG A 519 -29.25 9.01 -15.33
CA ARG A 519 -28.26 9.13 -16.41
C ARG A 519 -28.58 10.36 -17.29
N GLY A 520 -27.67 11.33 -17.32
CA GLY A 520 -27.72 12.44 -18.29
C GLY A 520 -27.42 11.95 -19.71
N ARG A 521 -27.71 12.77 -20.74
CA ARG A 521 -27.37 12.44 -22.14
C ARG A 521 -25.87 12.62 -22.41
N THR A 522 -25.20 13.41 -21.58
CA THR A 522 -23.76 13.73 -21.63
C THR A 522 -23.17 13.71 -20.21
N LEU A 523 -21.84 13.66 -20.06
CA LEU A 523 -21.20 13.76 -18.73
C LEU A 523 -21.39 15.15 -18.12
N GLY A 524 -21.45 16.20 -18.95
CA GLY A 524 -21.73 17.57 -18.54
C GLY A 524 -23.12 17.72 -17.93
N GLU A 525 -24.15 17.14 -18.55
CA GLU A 525 -25.51 17.13 -17.99
C GLU A 525 -25.57 16.39 -16.65
N ALA A 526 -24.92 15.23 -16.54
CA ALA A 526 -24.88 14.46 -15.30
C ALA A 526 -24.18 15.24 -14.16
N ALA A 527 -23.08 15.95 -14.47
CA ALA A 527 -22.36 16.79 -13.51
C ALA A 527 -23.17 18.04 -13.09
N GLN A 528 -23.89 18.68 -14.03
CA GLN A 528 -24.78 19.80 -13.73
C GLN A 528 -25.97 19.36 -12.86
N ALA A 529 -26.63 18.26 -13.21
CA ALA A 529 -27.75 17.71 -12.42
C ALA A 529 -27.31 17.31 -11.00
N LEU A 530 -26.12 16.73 -10.86
CA LEU A 530 -25.50 16.47 -9.56
C LEU A 530 -25.25 17.77 -8.77
N GLN A 531 -24.65 18.79 -9.38
CA GLN A 531 -24.37 20.06 -8.70
C GLN A 531 -25.66 20.76 -8.25
N SER A 532 -26.72 20.76 -9.05
CA SER A 532 -28.04 21.29 -8.68
C SER A 532 -28.64 20.53 -7.49
N LYS A 533 -28.64 19.19 -7.52
CA LYS A 533 -29.12 18.34 -6.41
C LYS A 533 -28.34 18.54 -5.10
N ILE A 534 -27.04 18.86 -5.19
CA ILE A 534 -26.21 19.19 -4.02
C ILE A 534 -26.52 20.60 -3.49
N ALA A 535 -26.80 21.58 -4.38
CA ALA A 535 -27.18 22.92 -3.97
C ALA A 535 -28.58 22.95 -3.31
N GLU A 536 -29.53 22.21 -3.88
CA GLU A 536 -30.87 21.97 -3.33
C GLU A 536 -30.80 21.33 -1.94
N PHE A 537 -30.09 20.20 -1.81
CA PHE A 537 -29.93 19.49 -0.53
C PHE A 537 -29.19 20.30 0.55
N LYS A 538 -28.38 21.29 0.15
CA LYS A 538 -27.74 22.26 1.06
C LYS A 538 -28.68 23.35 1.58
N SER A 539 -29.86 23.51 0.98
CA SER A 539 -30.88 24.46 1.42
C SER A 539 -31.93 23.86 2.36
N ASP A 540 -31.84 22.55 2.62
CA ASP A 540 -32.69 21.84 3.58
C ASP A 540 -32.37 22.27 5.03
N GLU A 541 -33.39 22.55 5.83
CA GLU A 541 -33.25 23.01 7.23
C GLU A 541 -32.54 21.96 8.13
N ASP A 542 -32.69 20.67 7.82
CA ASP A 542 -32.05 19.53 8.50
C ASP A 542 -30.65 19.17 7.90
N TYR A 543 -30.12 19.94 6.92
CA TYR A 543 -28.90 19.59 6.16
C TYR A 543 -27.69 19.21 7.06
N GLU A 544 -27.44 19.91 8.16
CA GLU A 544 -26.33 19.62 9.09
C GLU A 544 -26.45 18.28 9.85
N ILE A 545 -27.56 17.56 9.68
CA ILE A 545 -27.81 16.23 10.21
C ILE A 545 -27.92 15.23 9.06
N LEU A 546 -28.65 15.59 8.00
CA LEU A 546 -28.82 14.79 6.79
C LEU A 546 -27.48 14.54 6.08
N ARG A 547 -26.54 15.50 6.11
CA ARG A 547 -25.22 15.36 5.49
C ARG A 547 -24.27 14.38 6.17
N LYS A 548 -24.60 13.86 7.36
CA LYS A 548 -23.77 12.88 8.08
C LYS A 548 -24.16 11.45 7.71
N LEU A 549 -23.20 10.54 7.61
CA LEU A 549 -23.50 9.10 7.57
C LEU A 549 -23.91 8.62 8.97
N ARG A 550 -25.21 8.47 9.22
CA ARG A 550 -25.77 8.16 10.55
C ARG A 550 -25.49 6.70 10.90
N PRO A 551 -25.44 6.28 12.19
CA PRO A 551 -25.14 4.90 12.56
C PRO A 551 -26.04 3.83 11.90
N ILE A 552 -27.28 4.17 11.58
CA ILE A 552 -28.26 3.29 10.93
C ILE A 552 -28.09 3.12 9.41
N ASP A 553 -27.19 3.88 8.78
CA ASP A 553 -27.06 3.93 7.31
C ASP A 553 -26.06 2.87 6.77
N THR A 554 -26.35 2.27 5.61
CA THR A 554 -25.43 1.36 4.91
C THR A 554 -24.71 2.06 3.75
N LEU A 555 -23.43 1.75 3.51
CA LEU A 555 -22.60 2.33 2.44
C LEU A 555 -21.61 1.27 1.93
N ILE A 556 -21.78 0.85 0.68
CA ILE A 556 -20.94 -0.16 0.01
C ILE A 556 -20.61 0.35 -1.40
N VAL A 557 -19.33 0.27 -1.76
CA VAL A 557 -18.73 0.84 -2.98
C VAL A 557 -17.87 -0.23 -3.67
N PRO A 558 -18.07 -0.54 -4.97
CA PRO A 558 -17.17 -1.43 -5.73
C PRO A 558 -15.72 -0.94 -5.76
N ASP A 559 -14.76 -1.86 -5.78
CA ASP A 559 -13.39 -1.53 -6.15
C ASP A 559 -13.28 -1.34 -7.69
N VAL A 560 -12.78 -0.19 -8.12
CA VAL A 560 -12.62 0.18 -9.54
C VAL A 560 -11.14 0.48 -9.80
N LEU A 561 -10.52 -0.30 -10.69
CA LEU A 561 -9.06 -0.26 -10.89
C LEU A 561 -8.70 -0.55 -12.35
N PHE A 562 -8.08 0.41 -13.04
CA PHE A 562 -7.64 0.24 -14.43
C PHE A 562 -6.43 1.10 -14.80
N LYS A 563 -5.69 0.66 -15.82
CA LYS A 563 -4.66 1.45 -16.51
C LYS A 563 -5.00 1.48 -18.00
N LEU A 564 -5.62 2.56 -18.44
CA LEU A 564 -6.20 2.69 -19.78
C LEU A 564 -5.30 3.55 -20.67
N THR A 565 -4.93 3.02 -21.84
CA THR A 565 -4.44 3.84 -22.96
C THR A 565 -5.54 3.98 -23.99
N HIS A 566 -5.88 5.21 -24.37
CA HIS A 566 -6.82 5.52 -25.43
C HIS A 566 -6.13 6.29 -26.56
N HIS A 567 -6.48 5.97 -27.80
CA HIS A 567 -6.05 6.66 -29.00
C HIS A 567 -7.29 7.26 -29.68
N PHE A 568 -7.32 8.57 -29.86
CA PHE A 568 -8.39 9.28 -30.57
C PHE A 568 -8.21 9.08 -32.08
N SER A 569 -8.55 7.88 -32.54
CA SER A 569 -8.33 7.40 -33.91
C SER A 569 -9.00 8.27 -34.98
N GLU A 570 -10.07 8.95 -34.57
CA GLU A 570 -10.90 9.87 -35.34
C GLU A 570 -10.14 11.15 -35.74
N LEU A 571 -9.07 11.49 -35.00
CA LEU A 571 -8.20 12.63 -35.25
C LEU A 571 -6.96 12.27 -36.09
N LEU A 572 -6.61 10.98 -36.20
CA LEU A 572 -5.39 10.55 -36.87
C LEU A 572 -5.49 10.69 -38.39
N GLY A 573 -4.41 11.17 -39.02
CA GLY A 573 -4.33 11.43 -40.46
C GLY A 573 -5.10 12.67 -40.93
N LYS A 574 -5.74 13.43 -40.03
CA LYS A 574 -6.52 14.63 -40.35
C LYS A 574 -5.59 15.83 -40.53
N TYR A 575 -5.76 16.56 -41.65
CA TYR A 575 -5.03 17.78 -41.97
C TYR A 575 -5.71 19.01 -41.35
N PHE A 576 -4.91 20.04 -41.05
CA PHE A 576 -5.45 21.32 -40.57
C PHE A 576 -6.05 22.13 -41.73
N GLY A 577 -7.18 22.82 -41.49
CA GLY A 577 -7.79 23.75 -42.46
C GLY A 577 -7.19 25.16 -42.43
N ASN A 578 -6.64 25.57 -41.28
CA ASN A 578 -6.05 26.89 -41.02
C ASN A 578 -4.97 27.21 -42.06
N GLU A 579 -5.04 28.39 -42.69
CA GLU A 579 -4.33 28.74 -43.94
C GLU A 579 -2.82 28.45 -43.91
N GLN A 580 -2.14 28.77 -42.79
CA GLN A 580 -0.69 28.58 -42.64
C GLN A 580 -0.27 27.14 -42.27
N TRP A 581 -1.23 26.25 -41.99
CA TRP A 581 -1.01 24.91 -41.44
C TRP A 581 -1.49 23.77 -42.34
N GLN A 582 -2.02 24.06 -43.54
CA GLN A 582 -2.65 23.08 -44.45
C GLN A 582 -1.75 21.92 -44.91
N SER A 583 -0.43 22.05 -44.75
CA SER A 583 0.57 20.98 -44.99
C SER A 583 0.78 20.02 -43.81
N HIS A 584 0.22 20.34 -42.63
CA HIS A 584 0.41 19.58 -41.39
C HIS A 584 -0.81 18.68 -41.11
N PHE A 585 -0.58 17.55 -40.44
CA PHE A 585 -1.62 16.61 -40.04
C PHE A 585 -1.30 15.99 -38.67
N ILE A 586 -2.33 15.51 -37.98
CA ILE A 586 -2.20 14.80 -36.69
C ILE A 586 -1.75 13.36 -36.95
N PHE A 587 -0.54 12.99 -36.51
CA PHE A 587 -0.03 11.61 -36.60
C PHE A 587 -0.14 10.81 -35.29
N GLU A 588 -0.25 11.48 -34.13
CA GLU A 588 -0.57 10.85 -32.85
C GLU A 588 -1.51 11.74 -32.03
N ALA A 589 -2.52 11.12 -31.42
CA ALA A 589 -3.44 11.72 -30.46
C ALA A 589 -3.85 10.64 -29.46
N LEU A 590 -3.35 10.71 -28.22
CA LEU A 590 -3.58 9.70 -27.19
C LEU A 590 -3.77 10.30 -25.79
N GLN A 591 -4.40 9.53 -24.91
CA GLN A 591 -4.55 9.82 -23.50
C GLN A 591 -4.28 8.55 -22.68
N LYS A 592 -3.59 8.69 -21.54
CA LYS A 592 -3.35 7.60 -20.59
C LYS A 592 -3.99 7.96 -19.25
N ILE A 593 -4.73 7.01 -18.69
CA ILE A 593 -5.49 7.17 -17.45
C ILE A 593 -5.18 5.97 -16.55
N ASP A 594 -4.37 6.22 -15.52
CA ASP A 594 -4.25 5.34 -14.36
C ASP A 594 -5.31 5.76 -13.34
N PHE A 595 -6.19 4.83 -12.97
CA PHE A 595 -7.28 5.07 -12.00
C PHE A 595 -7.40 3.92 -11.01
N SER A 596 -7.49 4.26 -9.72
CA SER A 596 -7.85 3.37 -8.62
C SER A 596 -8.81 4.08 -7.67
N LEU A 597 -9.94 3.45 -7.40
CA LEU A 597 -10.85 3.73 -6.27
C LEU A 597 -10.86 2.48 -5.41
N SER A 598 -10.36 2.60 -4.18
CA SER A 598 -10.23 1.48 -3.24
C SER A 598 -10.43 1.92 -1.80
N ARG A 599 -10.44 0.96 -0.87
CA ARG A 599 -10.63 1.22 0.57
C ARG A 599 -9.68 2.25 1.20
N THR A 600 -8.51 2.53 0.62
CA THR A 600 -7.53 3.49 1.17
C THR A 600 -7.62 4.90 0.59
N GLY A 601 -8.28 5.09 -0.56
CA GLY A 601 -8.32 6.39 -1.24
C GLY A 601 -8.65 6.27 -2.73
N VAL A 602 -8.47 7.41 -3.42
CA VAL A 602 -8.50 7.48 -4.88
C VAL A 602 -7.16 7.91 -5.44
N VAL A 603 -6.57 7.04 -6.25
CA VAL A 603 -5.44 7.36 -7.13
C VAL A 603 -5.96 7.42 -8.56
N VAL A 604 -6.54 8.58 -8.92
CA VAL A 604 -6.36 9.10 -10.30
C VAL A 604 -4.91 9.64 -10.36
N LYS A 605 -4.62 10.61 -11.23
CA LYS A 605 -3.44 11.46 -11.09
C LYS A 605 -3.87 12.98 -11.20
N SER A 606 -4.09 13.71 -10.06
CA SER A 606 -4.28 15.19 -9.74
C SER A 606 -4.48 15.58 -8.19
N GLU A 607 -3.75 16.46 -7.44
CA GLU A 607 -3.78 16.68 -5.92
C GLU A 607 -4.36 18.01 -5.26
N ALA A 608 -4.61 18.06 -3.92
CA ALA A 608 -5.79 18.63 -3.04
C ALA A 608 -5.61 20.52 -0.63
N ARG A 609 -6.57 21.33 0.06
CA ARG A 609 -7.00 21.37 1.55
C ARG A 609 -8.13 22.43 1.92
N LEU A 610 -8.99 22.46 2.99
CA LEU A 610 -9.33 21.71 4.27
C LEU A 610 -10.87 21.80 4.73
N SER A 611 -11.30 21.45 5.98
CA SER A 611 -12.72 21.09 6.41
C SER A 611 -13.26 21.57 7.81
N ALA A 612 -14.58 21.50 8.12
CA ALA A 612 -15.24 21.56 9.48
C ALA A 612 -16.76 21.15 9.51
N ALA A 613 -17.45 21.09 10.68
CA ALA A 613 -18.89 20.69 10.88
C ALA A 613 -19.50 21.28 12.22
N ALA A 614 -20.71 21.00 12.78
CA ALA A 614 -21.73 19.94 12.62
C ALA A 614 -23.10 20.24 13.36
N GLY A 615 -24.29 19.69 12.97
CA GLY A 615 -25.63 19.95 13.64
C GLY A 615 -26.48 18.77 14.23
N ARG A 616 -27.81 18.97 14.49
CA ARG A 616 -28.65 18.27 15.53
C ARG A 616 -30.16 18.01 15.16
N SER A 617 -30.75 16.87 15.60
CA SER A 617 -31.89 16.07 15.03
C SER A 617 -33.39 16.52 15.00
N ALA A 618 -34.12 16.13 13.94
CA ALA A 618 -35.60 16.17 13.75
C ALA A 618 -36.22 14.88 13.08
N PRO A 619 -37.55 14.76 12.82
CA PRO A 619 -38.22 13.46 12.54
C PRO A 619 -37.86 12.69 11.25
N GLN A 620 -37.34 13.32 10.19
CA GLN A 620 -36.97 12.60 8.94
C GLN A 620 -35.80 11.62 9.13
N LEU A 621 -35.19 11.63 10.32
CA LEU A 621 -33.97 10.88 10.63
C LEU A 621 -34.20 9.41 11.01
N ALA A 622 -35.44 8.94 11.11
CA ALA A 622 -35.77 7.61 11.62
C ALA A 622 -35.54 6.45 10.62
N GLN A 623 -35.62 6.70 9.31
CA GLN A 623 -35.49 5.64 8.29
C GLN A 623 -34.02 5.43 7.88
N PRO A 624 -33.49 4.19 7.85
CA PRO A 624 -32.11 3.91 7.47
C PRO A 624 -31.89 4.09 5.96
N ARG A 625 -30.82 4.78 5.57
CA ARG A 625 -30.46 5.02 4.16
C ARG A 625 -29.53 3.92 3.64
N ARG A 626 -29.75 3.48 2.39
CA ARG A 626 -28.95 2.43 1.74
C ARG A 626 -28.13 3.01 0.58
N LEU A 627 -26.95 3.51 0.90
CA LEU A 627 -26.01 4.15 -0.03
C LEU A 627 -25.17 3.07 -0.75
N HIS A 628 -25.83 2.14 -1.45
CA HIS A 628 -25.18 1.04 -2.15
C HIS A 628 -24.98 1.37 -3.63
N PHE A 629 -23.73 1.39 -4.09
CA PHE A 629 -23.38 1.57 -5.50
C PHE A 629 -23.51 0.25 -6.28
N ASP A 630 -24.70 -0.35 -6.19
CA ASP A 630 -25.06 -1.68 -6.70
C ASP A 630 -25.59 -1.67 -8.16
N ARG A 631 -25.58 -0.50 -8.81
CA ARG A 631 -26.09 -0.22 -10.16
C ARG A 631 -25.53 1.11 -10.68
N PRO A 632 -25.78 1.55 -11.93
CA PRO A 632 -25.08 2.67 -12.56
C PRO A 632 -24.97 3.95 -11.73
N PHE A 633 -23.78 4.54 -11.75
CA PHE A 633 -23.41 5.70 -10.93
C PHE A 633 -22.31 6.56 -11.57
N LEU A 634 -22.23 7.81 -11.14
CA LEU A 634 -21.20 8.77 -11.54
C LEU A 634 -20.08 8.83 -10.51
N ILE A 635 -18.83 8.71 -10.96
CA ILE A 635 -17.61 9.12 -10.24
C ILE A 635 -17.25 10.53 -10.71
N CYS A 636 -17.02 11.46 -9.79
CA CYS A 636 -16.62 12.84 -10.05
C CYS A 636 -15.46 13.24 -9.14
N VAL A 637 -14.38 13.78 -9.72
CA VAL A 637 -13.24 14.34 -8.97
C VAL A 637 -12.96 15.76 -9.40
N ARG A 638 -12.92 16.67 -8.41
CA ARG A 638 -12.81 18.13 -8.61
C ARG A 638 -12.11 18.83 -7.45
N LYS A 639 -11.72 20.10 -7.63
CA LYS A 639 -11.46 21.01 -6.51
C LYS A 639 -12.69 21.16 -5.59
N ARG A 640 -12.45 21.40 -4.30
CA ARG A 640 -13.51 21.69 -3.31
C ARG A 640 -13.98 23.15 -3.30
N GLU A 641 -13.23 24.03 -3.97
CA GLU A 641 -13.61 25.42 -4.18
C GLU A 641 -15.00 25.47 -4.86
N PRO A 642 -15.94 26.33 -4.40
CA PRO A 642 -17.25 26.44 -5.01
C PRO A 642 -17.16 26.72 -6.52
N ASN A 643 -18.00 26.03 -7.28
CA ASN A 643 -18.10 26.13 -8.75
C ASN A 643 -16.91 25.57 -9.55
N ALA A 644 -15.90 24.97 -8.92
CA ALA A 644 -14.77 24.38 -9.65
C ALA A 644 -15.19 23.21 -10.55
N THR A 645 -14.67 23.22 -11.78
CA THR A 645 -14.91 22.25 -12.85
C THR A 645 -14.24 20.92 -12.52
N PRO A 646 -14.94 19.78 -12.59
CA PRO A 646 -14.29 18.48 -12.43
C PRO A 646 -13.22 18.26 -13.51
N PHE A 647 -12.09 17.67 -13.12
CA PHE A 647 -11.00 17.31 -14.04
C PHE A 647 -11.06 15.85 -14.46
N PHE A 648 -11.89 15.03 -13.79
CA PHE A 648 -12.20 13.65 -14.11
C PHE A 648 -13.68 13.36 -13.84
N LEU A 649 -14.35 12.74 -14.81
CA LEU A 649 -15.72 12.22 -14.69
C LEU A 649 -15.78 10.82 -15.30
N MET A 650 -16.44 9.89 -14.62
CA MET A 650 -16.73 8.57 -15.17
C MET A 650 -18.17 8.18 -14.86
N TRP A 651 -18.98 7.95 -15.90
CA TRP A 651 -20.21 7.20 -15.76
C TRP A 651 -19.86 5.71 -15.73
N VAL A 652 -20.13 5.06 -14.60
CA VAL A 652 -19.97 3.62 -14.40
C VAL A 652 -21.33 2.98 -14.67
N ASP A 653 -21.42 2.20 -15.73
CA ASP A 653 -22.66 1.60 -16.21
C ASP A 653 -22.67 0.07 -16.03
N ASN A 654 -21.48 -0.55 -16.09
CA ASN A 654 -21.27 -2.00 -16.01
C ASN A 654 -19.94 -2.33 -15.28
N ALA A 655 -19.67 -3.63 -15.12
CA ALA A 655 -18.54 -4.12 -14.33
C ALA A 655 -17.22 -4.36 -15.11
N GLU A 656 -17.10 -3.93 -16.39
CA GLU A 656 -15.91 -4.20 -17.23
C GLU A 656 -14.59 -3.64 -16.64
N LEU A 657 -14.68 -2.59 -15.80
CA LEU A 657 -13.55 -1.95 -15.12
C LEU A 657 -13.57 -2.12 -13.58
N MET A 658 -14.39 -3.04 -13.07
CA MET A 658 -14.43 -3.41 -11.65
C MET A 658 -13.59 -4.64 -11.37
N GLN A 659 -13.08 -4.78 -10.14
CA GLN A 659 -12.48 -6.04 -9.70
C GLN A 659 -13.58 -7.10 -9.53
N GLN A 660 -13.58 -8.14 -10.39
CA GLN A 660 -14.48 -9.28 -10.25
C GLN A 660 -14.20 -10.08 -8.97
N TYR A 661 -15.26 -10.57 -8.32
CA TYR A 661 -15.16 -11.41 -7.14
C TYR A 661 -14.77 -12.84 -7.54
N GLY A 662 -13.52 -13.21 -7.28
CA GLY A 662 -12.96 -14.50 -7.68
C GLY A 662 -13.58 -15.70 -6.96
N THR A 663 -14.55 -16.36 -7.60
CA THR A 663 -14.99 -17.72 -7.24
C THR A 663 -13.87 -18.72 -7.56
N GLY A 664 -13.46 -19.52 -6.58
CA GLY A 664 -12.39 -20.51 -6.72
C GLY A 664 -12.81 -21.77 -7.48
N GLU A 665 -13.01 -21.67 -8.79
CA GLU A 665 -13.05 -22.81 -9.71
C GLU A 665 -11.99 -22.65 -10.79
N GLY A 666 -11.32 -23.74 -11.16
CA GLY A 666 -10.05 -23.69 -11.90
C GLY A 666 -10.13 -24.01 -13.39
N ARG A 667 -9.20 -23.42 -14.14
CA ARG A 667 -8.59 -23.94 -15.38
C ARG A 667 -7.12 -23.54 -15.43
#